data_AF-A0A9D8YPT5-F1
#
_entry.id   AF-A0A9D8YPT5-F1
#
_cell.length_a   1.000
_cell.length_b   1.000
_cell.length_c   1.000
_cell.angle_alpha   90.00
_cell.angle_beta   90.00
_cell.angle_gamma   90.00
#
_symmetry.space_group_name_H-M   'P 1'
#
loop_
_entity.id
_entity.type
_entity.pdbx_description
1 polymer ?
#
loop_
_entity_poly.entity_id
_entity_poly.type
_entity_poly.pdbx_seq_one_letter_code
_entity_poly.pdbx_strand_id
1 'polypeptide(L)'
;MPRLLRFAVLAAVSLFCALPLHAQAERDYFNAGMRAFEAGDFGAAAAQFDSLVARSAAWSDLEYGAAAYWLGAALRETGQDSAGVAAWRAGVMAMLEQGSFDVRLADSYLDHLMAAPGRLDEALPTAVDLYVNLLYNVDALLDEEESARLRRHVAQLALVAPAGVMQDAGRGDALGAGATWSARSGAGPLLVTWWRSQDPVPATRSNERLEEHLRRVAHVQREFSDVDRPAGVDDRGEIYLRYGPPEEEIKVRFDDPVLTDIVYRPGVAVSLSDFPDNEFWVFGHIDRSAWFLFVEDKGSYRIAETEDLVPNQLRTGFGPSQRGRIKAGMTIAVLQNIFRQLAPLHPDFAIRYAEVDNYAMRMPEFQPGRLANRTSGSLAAIPGGVTGETQAEQPTAFIQTMMVKSRTEDDESISRREEYAPRVYTEALSDAGELRMGYRTVRYLEPDGSTRTVIHWSPEPGELRPGRGERRILDEMAYEDSGRYLLTLTAVQKTAEYLDRVVHTDRFLVDDLPNQDEAIPVQQTTLLGDTTLFNVAMQWDQYAMGASRTRKGPRIRVATAQLDSLPPLNADPGVLEMSDLLPMTALLASSPADFVPTPYPFGTLTRELQLALSFEVYHLAFGADDQTRYTVSFDVARNDSRGGFLSLRGRDQGTSSSFQSTGTSRKANEMILIDLQSWEGSGELDITVTVTDDVSGQAITRDITFELR
;
A
#
# COMPACT_ATOMS: atom_id res chain seq x y z
N MET A 1 20.77 19.94 22.31
CA MET A 1 22.18 19.49 22.37
C MET A 1 22.93 20.30 23.43
N PRO A 2 23.93 19.75 24.16
CA PRO A 2 25.06 19.05 23.55
C PRO A 2 25.28 17.60 24.00
N ARG A 3 25.66 16.78 23.00
CA ARG A 3 26.54 15.61 23.10
C ARG A 3 27.86 15.98 23.79
N LEU A 4 28.46 15.03 24.54
CA LEU A 4 29.87 14.87 24.97
C LEU A 4 29.80 13.84 26.14
N LEU A 5 30.47 12.70 26.25
CA LEU A 5 31.72 12.17 25.71
C LEU A 5 31.67 10.62 25.76
N ARG A 6 31.99 9.93 24.66
CA ARG A 6 32.67 8.63 24.68
C ARG A 6 34.12 8.91 24.32
N PHE A 7 35.08 8.62 25.20
CA PHE A 7 36.41 8.05 24.89
C PHE A 7 37.24 7.82 26.18
N ALA A 8 37.58 6.53 26.38
CA ALA A 8 38.79 5.92 26.97
C ALA A 8 39.32 6.30 28.39
N VAL A 9 39.56 5.29 29.24
CA VAL A 9 40.89 4.69 29.52
C VAL A 9 40.77 3.63 30.65
N LEU A 10 41.46 2.50 30.47
CA LEU A 10 41.73 1.48 31.49
C LEU A 10 42.18 2.09 32.83
N ALA A 11 41.51 1.73 33.93
CA ALA A 11 42.16 1.58 35.23
C ALA A 11 41.37 0.58 36.08
N ALA A 12 41.97 -0.58 36.28
CA ALA A 12 41.55 -1.54 37.28
C ALA A 12 41.65 -0.91 38.67
N VAL A 13 40.51 -0.69 39.31
CA VAL A 13 40.41 -0.59 40.77
C VAL A 13 39.19 -1.38 41.19
N SER A 14 39.46 -2.50 41.84
CA SER A 14 38.52 -3.41 42.46
C SER A 14 37.58 -2.68 43.42
N LEU A 15 36.34 -2.47 43.01
CA LEU A 15 35.22 -2.26 43.93
C LEU A 15 34.28 -3.47 43.79
N PHE A 16 34.41 -4.42 44.71
CA PHE A 16 33.42 -5.46 44.94
C PHE A 16 32.15 -4.80 45.47
N CYS A 17 31.28 -4.34 44.58
CA CYS A 17 29.88 -4.09 44.93
C CYS A 17 29.22 -5.47 45.10
N ALA A 18 28.91 -5.85 46.33
CA ALA A 18 28.09 -7.01 46.61
C ALA A 18 26.74 -6.82 45.90
N LEU A 19 26.47 -7.62 44.87
CA LEU A 19 25.16 -7.69 44.24
C LEU A 19 24.13 -8.09 45.31
N PRO A 20 22.92 -7.52 45.31
CA PRO A 20 21.88 -7.94 46.24
C PRO A 20 21.64 -9.46 46.10
N LEU A 21 21.47 -10.17 47.22
CA LEU A 21 21.34 -11.64 47.28
C LEU A 21 20.31 -12.21 46.28
N HIS A 22 19.25 -11.46 45.98
CA HIS A 22 18.23 -11.85 44.99
C HIS A 22 18.78 -11.87 43.55
N ALA A 23 19.60 -10.90 43.16
CA ALA A 23 20.20 -10.83 41.83
C ALA A 23 21.25 -11.92 41.61
N GLN A 24 21.89 -12.40 42.68
CA GLN A 24 22.81 -13.53 42.59
C GLN A 24 22.06 -14.85 42.38
N ALA A 25 20.98 -15.09 43.13
CA ALA A 25 20.17 -16.29 42.99
C ALA A 25 19.54 -16.42 41.59
N GLU A 26 19.05 -15.33 41.02
CA GLU A 26 18.50 -15.30 39.64
C GLU A 26 19.55 -15.70 38.59
N ARG A 27 20.77 -15.15 38.71
CA ARG A 27 21.89 -15.52 37.84
C ARG A 27 22.31 -16.99 38.01
N ASP A 28 22.26 -17.50 39.24
CA ASP A 28 22.61 -18.89 39.52
C ASP A 28 21.60 -19.85 38.86
N TYR A 29 20.29 -19.53 38.92
CA TYR A 29 19.25 -20.27 38.19
C TYR A 29 19.50 -20.24 36.69
N PHE A 30 19.76 -19.05 36.12
CA PHE A 30 20.00 -18.92 34.68
C PHE A 30 21.20 -19.75 34.21
N ASN A 31 22.35 -19.62 34.88
CA ASN A 31 23.57 -20.34 34.54
C ASN A 31 23.43 -21.86 34.71
N ALA A 32 22.66 -22.31 35.71
CA ALA A 32 22.33 -23.73 35.87
C ALA A 32 21.44 -24.22 34.73
N GLY A 33 20.42 -23.44 34.35
CA GLY A 33 19.53 -23.72 33.22
C GLY A 33 20.28 -23.84 31.90
N MET A 34 21.13 -22.86 31.57
CA MET A 34 21.91 -22.85 30.33
C MET A 34 22.84 -24.07 30.23
N ARG A 35 23.57 -24.41 31.30
CA ARG A 35 24.43 -25.61 31.31
C ARG A 35 23.64 -26.90 31.08
N ALA A 36 22.43 -27.00 31.64
CA ALA A 36 21.57 -28.15 31.42
C ALA A 36 21.02 -28.18 29.98
N PHE A 37 20.67 -27.02 29.44
CA PHE A 37 20.18 -26.87 28.07
C PHE A 37 21.25 -27.28 27.05
N GLU A 38 22.47 -26.78 27.20
CA GLU A 38 23.63 -27.14 26.37
C GLU A 38 24.01 -28.63 26.48
N ALA A 39 23.74 -29.25 27.64
CA ALA A 39 23.94 -30.68 27.85
C ALA A 39 22.79 -31.55 27.28
N GLY A 40 21.73 -30.94 26.72
CA GLY A 40 20.54 -31.64 26.21
C GLY A 40 19.59 -32.16 27.29
N ASP A 41 19.79 -31.79 28.56
CA ASP A 41 18.87 -32.11 29.66
C ASP A 41 17.80 -31.02 29.77
N PHE A 42 16.86 -31.03 28.82
CA PHE A 42 15.81 -30.01 28.71
C PHE A 42 14.84 -30.03 29.90
N GLY A 43 14.67 -31.18 30.56
CA GLY A 43 13.85 -31.27 31.77
C GLY A 43 14.48 -30.51 32.95
N ALA A 44 15.78 -30.72 33.19
CA ALA A 44 16.51 -29.97 34.19
C ALA A 44 16.61 -28.48 33.85
N ALA A 45 16.85 -28.16 32.57
CA ALA A 45 16.90 -26.78 32.09
C ALA A 45 15.57 -26.05 32.35
N ALA A 46 14.45 -26.64 31.94
CA ALA A 46 13.12 -26.09 32.15
C ALA A 46 12.84 -25.83 33.63
N ALA A 47 13.22 -26.72 34.54
CA ALA A 47 13.02 -26.52 35.99
C ALA A 47 13.81 -25.31 36.54
N GLN A 48 15.03 -25.08 36.05
CA GLN A 48 15.84 -23.92 36.46
C GLN A 48 15.26 -22.62 35.89
N PHE A 49 14.91 -22.59 34.60
CA PHE A 49 14.32 -21.40 33.99
C PHE A 49 12.93 -21.09 34.52
N ASP A 50 12.10 -22.08 34.83
CA ASP A 50 10.77 -21.90 35.44
C ASP A 50 10.90 -21.21 36.80
N SER A 51 11.86 -21.66 37.62
CA SER A 51 12.19 -21.00 38.88
C SER A 51 12.56 -19.52 38.68
N LEU A 52 13.29 -19.18 37.62
CA LEU A 52 13.67 -17.80 37.32
C LEU A 52 12.49 -16.97 36.82
N VAL A 53 11.77 -17.46 35.80
CA VAL A 53 10.64 -16.78 35.16
C VAL A 53 9.49 -16.55 36.15
N ALA A 54 9.23 -17.49 37.05
CA ALA A 54 8.22 -17.33 38.10
C ALA A 54 8.53 -16.19 39.08
N ARG A 55 9.80 -15.80 39.22
CA ARG A 55 10.24 -14.66 40.05
C ARG A 55 10.28 -13.37 39.25
N SER A 56 10.81 -13.45 38.02
CA SER A 56 10.96 -12.31 37.12
C SER A 56 10.82 -12.78 35.68
N ALA A 57 9.61 -12.63 35.13
CA ALA A 57 9.30 -13.07 33.77
C ALA A 57 10.02 -12.23 32.69
N ALA A 58 10.34 -10.98 33.00
CA ALA A 58 11.09 -10.09 32.11
C ALA A 58 12.63 -10.22 32.28
N TRP A 59 13.10 -11.18 33.08
CA TRP A 59 14.53 -11.35 33.30
C TRP A 59 15.25 -11.71 31.99
N SER A 60 16.37 -11.02 31.72
CA SER A 60 17.18 -11.21 30.54
C SER A 60 18.68 -11.18 30.88
N ASP A 61 19.44 -12.01 30.18
CA ASP A 61 20.90 -12.03 30.19
C ASP A 61 21.46 -11.21 29.03
N LEU A 62 22.67 -10.66 29.19
CA LEU A 62 23.30 -9.83 28.15
C LEU A 62 23.79 -10.61 26.94
N GLU A 63 24.15 -11.89 27.11
CA GLU A 63 24.68 -12.75 26.05
C GLU A 63 23.59 -13.65 25.48
N TYR A 64 22.75 -14.21 26.35
CA TYR A 64 21.78 -15.23 25.97
C TYR A 64 20.34 -14.73 25.86
N GLY A 65 20.06 -13.48 26.27
CA GLY A 65 18.72 -12.90 26.18
C GLY A 65 17.74 -13.41 27.23
N ALA A 66 16.45 -13.37 26.90
CA ALA A 66 15.36 -13.59 27.85
C ALA A 66 15.30 -15.03 28.40
N ALA A 67 15.21 -15.19 29.72
CA ALA A 67 15.03 -16.51 30.35
C ALA A 67 13.72 -17.20 29.93
N ALA A 68 12.68 -16.41 29.64
CA ALA A 68 11.40 -16.92 29.16
C ALA A 68 11.52 -17.61 27.80
N TYR A 69 12.39 -17.14 26.91
CA TYR A 69 12.66 -17.79 25.62
C TYR A 69 13.20 -19.22 25.85
N TRP A 70 14.24 -19.34 26.67
CA TRP A 70 14.88 -20.61 26.97
C TRP A 70 13.97 -21.57 27.74
N LEU A 71 13.15 -21.07 28.66
CA LEU A 71 12.12 -21.88 29.32
C LEU A 71 11.16 -22.49 28.29
N GLY A 72 10.63 -21.65 27.40
CA GLY A 72 9.69 -22.12 26.39
C GLY A 72 10.34 -23.12 25.42
N ALA A 73 11.56 -22.85 24.96
CA ALA A 73 12.32 -23.78 24.12
C ALA A 73 12.53 -25.14 24.82
N ALA A 74 12.98 -25.15 26.08
CA ALA A 74 13.21 -26.38 26.84
C ALA A 74 11.92 -27.18 27.06
N LEU A 75 10.81 -26.50 27.39
CA LEU A 75 9.52 -27.17 27.58
C LEU A 75 9.02 -27.85 26.30
N ARG A 76 9.20 -27.21 25.14
CA ARG A 76 8.82 -27.78 23.83
C ARG A 76 9.62 -29.03 23.49
N GLU A 77 10.93 -29.04 23.76
CA GLU A 77 11.76 -30.25 23.59
C GLU A 77 11.32 -31.41 24.49
N THR A 78 10.65 -31.13 25.61
CA THR A 78 10.04 -32.16 26.47
C THR A 78 8.60 -32.54 26.07
N GLY A 79 8.08 -32.02 24.96
CA GLY A 79 6.71 -32.25 24.47
C GLY A 79 5.63 -31.43 25.20
N GLN A 80 6.00 -30.41 25.98
CA GLN A 80 5.09 -29.55 26.73
C GLN A 80 4.80 -28.23 26.00
N ASP A 81 4.33 -28.32 24.75
CA ASP A 81 4.18 -27.16 23.86
C ASP A 81 3.32 -26.03 24.45
N SER A 82 2.17 -26.36 25.05
CA SER A 82 1.28 -25.34 25.64
C SER A 82 1.92 -24.61 26.81
N ALA A 83 2.72 -25.31 27.63
CA ALA A 83 3.44 -24.68 28.73
C ALA A 83 4.59 -23.80 28.21
N GLY A 84 5.28 -24.24 27.15
CA GLY A 84 6.34 -23.46 26.53
C GLY A 84 5.83 -22.14 25.93
N VAL A 85 4.69 -22.18 25.25
CA VAL A 85 4.02 -20.98 24.74
C VAL A 85 3.54 -20.06 25.88
N ALA A 86 3.01 -20.64 26.96
CA ALA A 86 2.61 -19.85 28.12
C ALA A 86 3.79 -19.11 28.77
N ALA A 87 4.97 -19.74 28.83
CA ALA A 87 6.21 -19.11 29.26
C ALA A 87 6.62 -17.95 28.33
N TRP A 88 6.57 -18.17 27.01
CA TRP A 88 6.85 -17.11 26.04
C TRP A 88 5.91 -15.92 26.17
N ARG A 89 4.60 -16.17 26.26
CA ARG A 89 3.59 -15.13 26.49
C ARG A 89 3.87 -14.35 27.78
N ALA A 90 4.14 -15.04 28.88
CA ALA A 90 4.43 -14.39 30.16
C ALA A 90 5.67 -13.49 30.08
N GLY A 91 6.73 -13.95 29.42
CA GLY A 91 7.94 -13.16 29.17
C GLY A 91 7.66 -11.92 28.31
N VAL A 92 7.00 -12.11 27.16
CA VAL A 92 6.65 -11.01 26.25
C VAL A 92 5.85 -9.92 26.96
N MET A 93 4.77 -10.30 27.67
CA MET A 93 3.91 -9.34 28.35
C MET A 93 4.69 -8.56 29.42
N ALA A 94 5.50 -9.27 30.24
CA ALA A 94 6.29 -8.63 31.27
C ALA A 94 7.37 -7.69 30.70
N MET A 95 7.99 -8.06 29.57
CA MET A 95 9.01 -7.23 28.92
C MET A 95 8.40 -5.97 28.31
N LEU A 96 7.27 -6.08 27.60
CA LEU A 96 6.54 -4.95 27.03
C LEU A 96 6.10 -3.96 28.13
N GLU A 97 5.56 -4.46 29.25
CA GLU A 97 5.18 -3.63 30.40
C GLU A 97 6.37 -2.85 31.00
N GLN A 98 7.58 -3.41 30.94
CA GLN A 98 8.81 -2.78 31.45
C GLN A 98 9.55 -1.94 30.38
N GLY A 99 9.05 -1.90 29.15
CA GLY A 99 9.74 -1.23 28.02
C GLY A 99 11.05 -1.92 27.62
N SER A 100 11.15 -3.23 27.84
CA SER A 100 12.28 -4.07 27.41
C SER A 100 11.85 -5.00 26.27
N PHE A 101 12.82 -5.55 25.54
CA PHE A 101 12.56 -6.35 24.35
C PHE A 101 13.66 -7.40 24.14
N ASP A 102 13.29 -8.56 23.63
CA ASP A 102 14.20 -9.65 23.25
C ASP A 102 13.78 -10.21 21.89
N VAL A 103 14.71 -10.24 20.93
CA VAL A 103 14.43 -10.59 19.54
C VAL A 103 13.98 -12.05 19.42
N ARG A 104 14.69 -12.99 20.07
CA ARG A 104 14.39 -14.42 20.00
C ARG A 104 13.02 -14.74 20.58
N LEU A 105 12.72 -14.18 21.75
CA LEU A 105 11.44 -14.34 22.42
C LEU A 105 10.28 -13.77 21.58
N ALA A 106 10.45 -12.54 21.08
CA ALA A 106 9.44 -11.85 20.31
C ALA A 106 9.13 -12.55 18.98
N ASP A 107 10.15 -12.91 18.21
CA ASP A 107 10.03 -13.64 16.94
C ASP A 107 9.36 -15.00 17.15
N SER A 108 9.79 -15.77 18.16
CA SER A 108 9.24 -17.10 18.46
C SER A 108 7.77 -17.05 18.87
N TYR A 109 7.39 -16.06 19.69
CA TYR A 109 6.00 -15.90 20.08
C TYR A 109 5.15 -15.36 18.94
N LEU A 110 5.66 -14.43 18.12
CA LEU A 110 4.97 -13.94 16.92
C LEU A 110 4.72 -15.06 15.91
N ASP A 111 5.73 -15.89 15.61
CA ASP A 111 5.57 -17.08 14.75
C ASP A 111 4.50 -18.04 15.31
N HIS A 112 4.46 -18.22 16.64
CA HIS A 112 3.39 -18.99 17.27
C HIS A 112 2.01 -18.36 17.05
N LEU A 113 1.86 -17.04 17.13
CA LEU A 113 0.60 -16.36 16.84
C LEU A 113 0.19 -16.53 15.37
N MET A 114 1.13 -16.40 14.45
CA MET A 114 0.90 -16.51 12.99
C MET A 114 0.59 -17.93 12.52
N ALA A 115 0.94 -18.96 13.29
CA ALA A 115 0.71 -20.36 12.90
C ALA A 115 -0.78 -20.74 12.73
N ALA A 116 -1.73 -19.95 13.25
CA ALA A 116 -3.16 -20.17 13.08
C ALA A 116 -3.94 -18.85 12.98
N PRO A 117 -4.76 -18.61 11.94
CA PRO A 117 -5.45 -17.33 11.73
C PRO A 117 -6.27 -16.85 12.94
N GLY A 118 -7.08 -17.73 13.52
CA GLY A 118 -7.91 -17.36 14.69
C GLY A 118 -7.10 -16.94 15.91
N ARG A 119 -5.88 -17.47 16.09
CA ARG A 119 -4.99 -17.08 17.19
C ARG A 119 -4.40 -15.69 16.95
N LEU A 120 -3.99 -15.40 15.72
CA LEU A 120 -3.48 -14.09 15.35
C LEU A 120 -4.54 -13.01 15.55
N ASP A 121 -5.77 -13.24 15.09
CA ASP A 121 -6.86 -12.27 15.21
C ASP A 121 -7.20 -11.95 16.68
N GLU A 122 -7.19 -12.94 17.57
CA GLU A 122 -7.42 -12.75 19.01
C GLU A 122 -6.30 -11.94 19.71
N ALA A 123 -5.07 -12.02 19.21
CA ALA A 123 -3.88 -11.42 19.81
C ALA A 123 -3.25 -10.32 18.94
N LEU A 124 -4.03 -9.76 18.01
CA LEU A 124 -3.52 -8.90 16.95
C LEU A 124 -2.80 -7.64 17.44
N PRO A 125 -3.30 -6.90 18.47
CA PRO A 125 -2.57 -5.75 19.00
C PRO A 125 -1.17 -6.13 19.51
N THR A 126 -1.06 -7.28 20.19
CA THR A 126 0.24 -7.78 20.67
C THR A 126 1.14 -8.19 19.52
N ALA A 127 0.59 -8.83 18.47
CA ALA A 127 1.36 -9.20 17.29
C ALA A 127 1.93 -7.96 16.56
N VAL A 128 1.13 -6.89 16.45
CA VAL A 128 1.55 -5.60 15.90
C VAL A 128 2.68 -5.00 16.73
N ASP A 129 2.54 -4.94 18.06
CA ASP A 129 3.59 -4.41 18.94
C ASP A 129 4.90 -5.20 18.79
N LEU A 130 4.82 -6.54 18.75
CA LEU A 130 6.00 -7.40 18.56
C LEU A 130 6.68 -7.15 17.23
N TYR A 131 5.92 -7.12 16.14
CA TYR A 131 6.45 -6.89 14.81
C TYR A 131 7.09 -5.50 14.68
N VAL A 132 6.43 -4.45 15.21
CA VAL A 132 6.99 -3.09 15.23
C VAL A 132 8.29 -3.04 16.02
N ASN A 133 8.38 -3.72 17.17
CA ASN A 133 9.62 -3.77 17.94
C ASN A 133 10.72 -4.59 17.25
N LEU A 134 10.39 -5.69 16.56
CA LEU A 134 11.34 -6.42 15.72
C LEU A 134 11.94 -5.49 14.65
N LEU A 135 11.08 -4.74 13.93
CA LEU A 135 11.52 -3.77 12.94
C LEU A 135 12.33 -2.63 13.57
N TYR A 136 11.94 -2.12 14.73
CA TYR A 136 12.66 -1.04 15.41
C TYR A 136 14.10 -1.42 15.77
N ASN A 137 14.38 -2.72 15.96
CA ASN A 137 15.69 -3.22 16.38
C ASN A 137 16.52 -3.83 15.23
N VAL A 138 16.15 -3.63 13.96
CA VAL A 138 16.90 -4.20 12.81
C VAL A 138 18.33 -3.68 12.68
N ASP A 139 18.62 -2.49 13.21
CA ASP A 139 19.97 -1.89 13.23
C ASP A 139 20.69 -2.02 14.58
N ALA A 140 20.16 -2.86 15.49
CA ALA A 140 20.83 -3.20 16.73
C ALA A 140 22.08 -4.07 16.49
N LEU A 141 22.99 -4.08 17.47
CA LEU A 141 24.13 -5.00 17.48
C LEU A 141 23.66 -6.37 17.95
N LEU A 142 23.32 -7.24 17.00
CA LEU A 142 22.78 -8.58 17.23
C LEU A 142 23.77 -9.64 16.79
N ASP A 143 23.59 -10.87 17.29
CA ASP A 143 24.28 -12.01 16.73
C ASP A 143 23.71 -12.41 15.35
N GLU A 144 24.36 -13.35 14.66
CA GLU A 144 23.97 -13.74 13.30
C GLU A 144 22.61 -14.45 13.26
N GLU A 145 22.24 -15.16 14.33
CA GLU A 145 20.97 -15.88 14.40
C GLU A 145 19.81 -14.89 14.54
N GLU A 146 19.93 -13.93 15.46
CA GLU A 146 18.97 -12.84 15.64
C GLU A 146 18.87 -11.96 14.39
N SER A 147 20.02 -11.64 13.78
CA SER A 147 20.06 -10.89 12.52
C SER A 147 19.35 -11.61 11.39
N ALA A 148 19.50 -12.95 11.27
CA ALA A 148 18.81 -13.73 10.27
C ALA A 148 17.28 -13.71 10.44
N ARG A 149 16.79 -13.77 11.68
CA ARG A 149 15.35 -13.66 11.99
C ARG A 149 14.78 -12.32 11.53
N LEU A 150 15.48 -11.23 11.83
CA LEU A 150 15.06 -9.88 11.41
C LEU A 150 15.14 -9.69 9.89
N ARG A 151 16.14 -10.26 9.22
CA ARG A 151 16.24 -10.18 7.74
C ARG A 151 15.05 -10.84 7.03
N ARG A 152 14.48 -11.91 7.58
CA ARG A 152 13.24 -12.52 7.04
C ARG A 152 12.06 -11.54 7.07
N HIS A 153 11.85 -10.85 8.19
CA HIS A 153 10.79 -9.83 8.33
C HIS A 153 11.04 -8.63 7.41
N VAL A 154 12.30 -8.22 7.25
CA VAL A 154 12.70 -7.15 6.32
C VAL A 154 12.48 -7.55 4.86
N ALA A 155 12.72 -8.82 4.50
CA ALA A 155 12.44 -9.32 3.16
C ALA A 155 10.93 -9.33 2.86
N GLN A 156 10.10 -9.76 3.81
CA GLN A 156 8.64 -9.69 3.69
C GLN A 156 8.15 -8.24 3.57
N LEU A 157 8.75 -7.33 4.32
CA LEU A 157 8.50 -5.89 4.23
C LEU A 157 8.90 -5.32 2.86
N ALA A 158 10.04 -5.74 2.30
CA ALA A 158 10.57 -5.24 1.04
C ALA A 158 9.60 -5.47 -0.15
N LEU A 159 8.77 -6.52 -0.08
CA LEU A 159 7.74 -6.80 -1.09
C LEU A 159 6.67 -5.70 -1.14
N VAL A 160 6.38 -5.05 -0.01
CA VAL A 160 5.34 -4.02 0.09
C VAL A 160 5.89 -2.60 0.21
N ALA A 161 7.10 -2.41 0.75
CA ALA A 161 7.71 -1.11 0.97
C ALA A 161 8.37 -0.51 -0.29
N PRO A 162 8.16 0.79 -0.61
CA PRO A 162 8.81 1.48 -1.72
C PRO A 162 10.33 1.23 -1.78
N ALA A 163 10.90 1.09 -2.98
CA ALA A 163 12.34 0.82 -3.13
C ALA A 163 13.21 1.90 -2.47
N GLY A 164 12.77 3.17 -2.50
CA GLY A 164 13.43 4.27 -1.80
C GLY A 164 13.53 4.06 -0.28
N VAL A 165 12.44 3.63 0.36
CA VAL A 165 12.40 3.33 1.80
C VAL A 165 13.42 2.24 2.15
N MET A 166 13.47 1.16 1.35
CA MET A 166 14.40 0.06 1.58
C MET A 166 15.86 0.46 1.33
N GLN A 167 16.12 1.33 0.34
CA GLN A 167 17.44 1.87 0.04
C GLN A 167 17.92 2.84 1.13
N ASP A 168 17.03 3.61 1.73
CA ASP A 168 17.36 4.52 2.83
C ASP A 168 17.61 3.76 4.14
N ALA A 169 16.83 2.71 4.39
CA ALA A 169 16.98 1.85 5.57
C ALA A 169 18.23 0.96 5.52
N GLY A 170 18.72 0.55 4.36
CA GLY A 170 19.76 -0.48 4.28
C GLY A 170 20.69 -0.43 3.08
N ARG A 171 21.50 -1.47 2.94
CA ARG A 171 22.39 -1.69 1.78
C ARG A 171 22.30 -3.14 1.36
N GLY A 172 22.45 -3.38 0.06
CA GLY A 172 22.33 -4.72 -0.52
C GLY A 172 20.89 -5.03 -0.92
N ASP A 173 20.68 -6.27 -1.34
CA ASP A 173 19.39 -6.76 -1.82
C ASP A 173 18.71 -7.61 -0.74
N ALA A 174 17.47 -7.24 -0.40
CA ALA A 174 16.66 -7.94 0.60
C ALA A 174 15.89 -9.14 0.01
N LEU A 175 15.72 -9.19 -1.31
CA LEU A 175 14.90 -10.20 -2.00
C LEU A 175 15.75 -11.16 -2.84
N GLY A 176 16.95 -10.74 -3.26
CA GLY A 176 17.86 -11.56 -4.07
C GLY A 176 18.33 -12.85 -3.35
N ALA A 177 18.64 -13.87 -4.16
CA ALA A 177 19.16 -15.14 -3.67
C ALA A 177 20.44 -14.92 -2.82
N GLY A 178 20.41 -15.41 -1.57
CA GLY A 178 21.47 -15.16 -0.60
C GLY A 178 21.45 -13.75 0.01
N ALA A 179 20.25 -13.14 0.13
CA ALA A 179 19.97 -11.81 0.65
C ALA A 179 21.11 -11.20 1.49
N THR A 180 21.67 -10.13 0.93
CA THR A 180 22.85 -9.43 1.49
C THR A 180 22.46 -8.18 2.26
N TRP A 181 21.16 -7.96 2.44
CA TRP A 181 20.66 -6.75 3.06
C TRP A 181 21.19 -6.60 4.48
N SER A 182 21.72 -5.41 4.74
CA SER A 182 22.20 -4.98 6.05
C SER A 182 21.63 -3.62 6.40
N ALA A 183 21.21 -3.46 7.65
CA ALA A 183 20.63 -2.23 8.14
C ALA A 183 21.67 -1.10 8.22
N ARG A 184 21.26 0.12 7.89
CA ARG A 184 22.01 1.35 8.21
C ARG A 184 21.64 1.81 9.62
N SER A 185 22.48 2.66 10.20
CA SER A 185 22.12 3.34 11.45
C SER A 185 20.86 4.18 11.25
N GLY A 186 19.85 3.97 12.11
CA GLY A 186 18.54 4.61 12.03
C GLY A 186 17.51 3.87 11.18
N ALA A 187 17.83 2.67 10.67
CA ALA A 187 16.92 1.88 9.85
C ALA A 187 15.62 1.53 10.58
N GLY A 188 15.70 1.05 11.83
CA GLY A 188 14.51 0.62 12.56
C GLY A 188 13.47 1.72 12.75
N PRO A 189 13.84 2.90 13.31
CA PRO A 189 12.94 4.04 13.39
C PRO A 189 12.35 4.47 12.05
N LEU A 190 13.12 4.41 10.96
CA LEU A 190 12.66 4.76 9.61
C LEU A 190 11.58 3.78 9.12
N LEU A 191 11.80 2.47 9.24
CA LEU A 191 10.84 1.43 8.82
C LEU A 191 9.55 1.50 9.65
N VAL A 192 9.65 1.73 10.95
CA VAL A 192 8.48 1.91 11.84
C VAL A 192 7.70 3.17 11.49
N THR A 193 8.40 4.28 11.22
CA THR A 193 7.76 5.54 10.81
C THR A 193 7.04 5.38 9.47
N TRP A 194 7.63 4.64 8.53
CA TRP A 194 6.96 4.29 7.28
C TRP A 194 5.68 3.51 7.52
N TRP A 195 5.71 2.44 8.32
CA TRP A 195 4.48 1.69 8.64
C TRP A 195 3.39 2.57 9.23
N ARG A 196 3.72 3.43 10.19
CA ARG A 196 2.77 4.37 10.81
C ARG A 196 2.17 5.36 9.80
N SER A 197 2.87 5.68 8.73
CA SER A 197 2.34 6.54 7.66
C SER A 197 1.48 5.79 6.64
N GLN A 198 1.42 4.46 6.69
CA GLN A 198 0.59 3.63 5.79
C GLN A 198 -0.81 3.32 6.35
N ASP A 199 -1.22 3.98 7.43
CA ASP A 199 -2.53 3.78 8.07
C ASP A 199 -3.67 4.27 7.16
N PRO A 200 -4.50 3.37 6.60
CA PRO A 200 -5.55 3.72 5.67
C PRO A 200 -6.86 4.10 6.38
N VAL A 201 -7.00 3.83 7.69
CA VAL A 201 -8.25 4.10 8.42
C VAL A 201 -7.95 4.92 9.69
N PRO A 202 -7.53 6.19 9.52
CA PRO A 202 -7.08 7.01 10.64
C PRO A 202 -8.19 7.31 11.67
N ALA A 203 -9.45 6.95 11.40
CA ALA A 203 -10.51 7.03 12.39
C ALA A 203 -10.40 5.98 13.51
N THR A 204 -9.51 4.99 13.41
CA THR A 204 -9.23 4.02 14.47
C THR A 204 -7.87 4.30 15.11
N ARG A 205 -7.54 3.55 16.18
CA ARG A 205 -6.20 3.60 16.81
C ARG A 205 -5.26 2.54 16.25
N SER A 206 -5.80 1.61 15.47
CA SER A 206 -5.05 0.55 14.84
C SER A 206 -4.48 1.04 13.53
N ASN A 207 -3.50 0.32 12.99
CA ASN A 207 -3.08 0.49 11.61
C ASN A 207 -3.54 -0.74 10.84
N GLU A 208 -4.70 -0.64 10.20
CA GLU A 208 -5.36 -1.75 9.52
C GLU A 208 -4.50 -2.33 8.40
N ARG A 209 -3.67 -1.49 7.75
CA ARG A 209 -2.74 -1.97 6.71
C ARG A 209 -1.65 -2.86 7.30
N LEU A 210 -1.13 -2.53 8.48
CA LEU A 210 -0.15 -3.35 9.18
C LEU A 210 -0.78 -4.64 9.73
N GLU A 211 -1.99 -4.55 10.28
CA GLU A 211 -2.76 -5.72 10.70
C GLU A 211 -3.02 -6.68 9.53
N GLU A 212 -3.48 -6.15 8.39
CA GLU A 212 -3.65 -6.88 7.13
C GLU A 212 -2.33 -7.51 6.68
N HIS A 213 -1.21 -6.79 6.76
CA HIS A 213 0.11 -7.35 6.42
C HIS A 213 0.44 -8.57 7.26
N LEU A 214 0.25 -8.52 8.58
CA LEU A 214 0.50 -9.68 9.45
C LEU A 214 -0.42 -10.86 9.14
N ARG A 215 -1.70 -10.60 8.84
CA ARG A 215 -2.63 -11.66 8.39
C ARG A 215 -2.16 -12.28 7.08
N ARG A 216 -1.72 -11.46 6.12
CA ARG A 216 -1.19 -11.93 4.83
C ARG A 216 0.10 -12.72 5.02
N VAL A 217 1.04 -12.25 5.84
CA VAL A 217 2.27 -13.00 6.20
C VAL A 217 1.94 -14.37 6.79
N ALA A 218 1.04 -14.42 7.76
CA ALA A 218 0.59 -15.68 8.36
C ALA A 218 -0.08 -16.63 7.36
N HIS A 219 -0.82 -16.08 6.38
CA HIS A 219 -1.42 -16.86 5.31
C HIS A 219 -0.35 -17.42 4.36
N VAL A 220 0.53 -16.56 3.82
CA VAL A 220 1.50 -16.98 2.79
C VAL A 220 2.56 -17.93 3.33
N GLN A 221 2.94 -17.80 4.60
CA GLN A 221 3.87 -18.75 5.23
C GLN A 221 3.28 -20.16 5.36
N ARG A 222 1.95 -20.30 5.37
CA ARG A 222 1.28 -21.59 5.47
C ARG A 222 0.99 -22.19 4.09
N GLU A 223 0.56 -21.37 3.14
CA GLU A 223 0.10 -21.86 1.83
C GLU A 223 1.20 -21.85 0.75
N PHE A 224 2.18 -20.94 0.85
CA PHE A 224 3.13 -20.63 -0.23
C PHE A 224 4.59 -20.64 0.24
N SER A 225 4.91 -21.44 1.27
CA SER A 225 6.23 -21.45 1.89
C SER A 225 7.35 -21.91 0.95
N ASP A 226 8.44 -21.15 0.89
CA ASP A 226 9.69 -21.51 0.22
C ASP A 226 10.88 -21.03 1.08
N VAL A 227 11.49 -21.97 1.81
CA VAL A 227 12.54 -21.68 2.79
C VAL A 227 13.86 -21.24 2.17
N ASP A 228 14.06 -21.50 0.87
CA ASP A 228 15.29 -21.11 0.16
C ASP A 228 15.26 -19.64 -0.27
N ARG A 229 14.08 -19.01 -0.21
CA ARG A 229 13.87 -17.59 -0.54
C ARG A 229 13.94 -16.70 0.70
N PRO A 230 14.49 -15.46 0.60
CA PRO A 230 14.64 -14.57 1.75
C PRO A 230 13.35 -14.24 2.51
N ALA A 231 12.23 -14.06 1.79
CA ALA A 231 10.93 -13.79 2.40
C ALA A 231 10.25 -15.06 2.96
N GLY A 232 10.79 -16.24 2.67
CA GLY A 232 10.23 -17.53 3.07
C GLY A 232 9.03 -17.97 2.24
N VAL A 233 8.79 -17.37 1.08
CA VAL A 233 7.63 -17.65 0.21
C VAL A 233 7.97 -17.62 -1.27
N ASP A 234 7.24 -18.40 -2.06
CA ASP A 234 7.33 -18.42 -3.52
C ASP A 234 6.65 -17.19 -4.19
N ASP A 235 6.65 -17.11 -5.52
CA ASP A 235 6.08 -15.94 -6.22
C ASP A 235 4.57 -15.75 -5.94
N ARG A 236 3.81 -16.83 -5.65
CA ARG A 236 2.39 -16.71 -5.28
C ARG A 236 2.26 -15.98 -3.96
N GLY A 237 3.11 -16.33 -2.98
CA GLY A 237 3.18 -15.63 -1.69
C GLY A 237 3.59 -14.16 -1.83
N GLU A 238 4.50 -13.84 -2.74
CA GLU A 238 4.87 -12.45 -3.03
C GLU A 238 3.69 -11.64 -3.58
N ILE A 239 2.96 -12.20 -4.56
CA ILE A 239 1.77 -11.56 -5.14
C ILE A 239 0.66 -11.44 -4.10
N TYR A 240 0.43 -12.47 -3.28
CA TYR A 240 -0.58 -12.44 -2.21
C TYR A 240 -0.26 -11.40 -1.13
N LEU A 241 1.01 -11.21 -0.75
CA LEU A 241 1.38 -10.14 0.20
C LEU A 241 1.07 -8.74 -0.35
N ARG A 242 1.24 -8.55 -1.66
CA ARG A 242 1.01 -7.28 -2.35
C ARG A 242 -0.47 -6.99 -2.59
N TYR A 243 -1.23 -7.99 -3.03
CA TYR A 243 -2.61 -7.79 -3.50
C TYR A 243 -3.70 -8.43 -2.64
N GLY A 244 -3.35 -9.37 -1.77
CA GLY A 244 -4.33 -10.16 -1.02
C GLY A 244 -4.88 -11.31 -1.85
N PRO A 245 -6.09 -11.81 -1.51
CA PRO A 245 -6.70 -12.91 -2.23
C PRO A 245 -7.10 -12.51 -3.66
N PRO A 246 -6.93 -13.40 -4.66
CA PRO A 246 -7.45 -13.16 -6.00
C PRO A 246 -8.98 -13.23 -6.01
N GLU A 247 -9.59 -12.53 -6.98
CA GLU A 247 -11.03 -12.63 -7.25
C GLU A 247 -11.39 -13.98 -7.84
N GLU A 248 -10.53 -14.48 -8.75
CA GLU A 248 -10.63 -15.81 -9.34
C GLU A 248 -9.28 -16.52 -9.28
N GLU A 249 -9.30 -17.77 -8.83
CA GLU A 249 -8.16 -18.70 -8.84
C GLU A 249 -8.57 -19.96 -9.62
N ILE A 250 -7.84 -20.29 -10.68
CA ILE A 250 -8.13 -21.45 -11.54
C ILE A 250 -6.84 -22.20 -11.88
N LYS A 251 -6.93 -23.53 -12.00
CA LYS A 251 -5.86 -24.37 -12.56
C LYS A 251 -6.19 -24.74 -14.00
N VAL A 252 -5.26 -24.50 -14.92
CA VAL A 252 -5.36 -24.96 -16.30
C VAL A 252 -5.19 -26.47 -16.32
N ARG A 253 -6.23 -27.18 -16.78
CA ARG A 253 -6.25 -28.64 -16.80
C ARG A 253 -5.81 -29.19 -18.15
N PHE A 254 -5.08 -30.30 -18.12
CA PHE A 254 -4.54 -30.98 -19.30
C PHE A 254 -5.05 -32.43 -19.49
N ASP A 255 -6.09 -32.81 -18.74
CA ASP A 255 -6.79 -34.10 -18.80
C ASP A 255 -7.96 -34.11 -19.80
N ASP A 256 -8.07 -33.08 -20.65
CA ASP A 256 -9.14 -32.97 -21.64
C ASP A 256 -9.13 -34.16 -22.64
N PRO A 257 -10.31 -34.71 -23.02
CA PRO A 257 -10.38 -35.83 -23.96
C PRO A 257 -9.71 -35.58 -25.32
N VAL A 258 -9.78 -34.34 -25.83
CA VAL A 258 -9.14 -33.95 -27.09
C VAL A 258 -7.61 -33.99 -26.96
N LEU A 259 -7.07 -33.52 -25.83
CA LEU A 259 -5.63 -33.63 -25.55
C LEU A 259 -5.20 -35.08 -25.41
N THR A 260 -6.01 -35.91 -24.75
CA THR A 260 -5.73 -37.35 -24.62
C THR A 260 -5.63 -38.03 -25.97
N ASP A 261 -6.53 -37.68 -26.88
CA ASP A 261 -6.55 -38.24 -28.21
C ASP A 261 -5.47 -37.70 -29.13
N ILE A 262 -4.88 -36.54 -28.89
CA ILE A 262 -3.90 -35.92 -29.81
C ILE A 262 -2.46 -36.00 -29.26
N VAL A 263 -2.28 -35.75 -27.97
CA VAL A 263 -0.97 -35.57 -27.32
C VAL A 263 -0.47 -36.85 -26.65
N TYR A 264 -1.33 -37.58 -25.93
CA TYR A 264 -0.93 -38.76 -25.13
C TYR A 264 -0.90 -40.08 -25.92
N ARG A 265 -0.65 -40.02 -27.24
CA ARG A 265 -0.68 -41.22 -28.10
C ARG A 265 0.53 -42.14 -27.89
N PRO A 266 0.36 -43.47 -27.97
CA PRO A 266 1.48 -44.41 -28.00
C PRO A 266 2.49 -44.07 -29.10
N GLY A 267 3.76 -43.89 -28.72
CA GLY A 267 4.86 -43.52 -29.63
C GLY A 267 5.25 -42.03 -29.62
N VAL A 268 4.52 -41.19 -28.88
CA VAL A 268 4.91 -39.81 -28.55
C VAL A 268 5.45 -39.78 -27.12
N ALA A 269 6.58 -39.11 -26.89
CA ALA A 269 7.22 -39.00 -25.58
C ALA A 269 6.67 -37.80 -24.77
N VAL A 270 5.34 -37.70 -24.64
CA VAL A 270 4.67 -36.71 -23.80
C VAL A 270 3.56 -37.40 -23.02
N SER A 271 3.55 -37.17 -21.72
CA SER A 271 2.61 -37.70 -20.73
C SER A 271 1.98 -36.54 -19.96
N LEU A 272 0.92 -36.81 -19.20
CA LEU A 272 0.26 -35.78 -18.38
C LEU A 272 1.23 -35.17 -17.35
N SER A 273 2.16 -35.96 -16.80
CA SER A 273 3.18 -35.49 -15.86
C SER A 273 4.28 -34.61 -16.48
N ASP A 274 4.32 -34.47 -17.81
CA ASP A 274 5.21 -33.52 -18.47
C ASP A 274 4.65 -32.08 -18.47
N PHE A 275 3.37 -31.90 -18.10
CA PHE A 275 2.75 -30.60 -17.92
C PHE A 275 3.01 -30.09 -16.50
N PRO A 276 3.30 -28.78 -16.33
CA PRO A 276 3.54 -28.24 -15.01
C PRO A 276 2.22 -28.10 -14.23
N ASP A 277 2.30 -28.31 -12.92
CA ASP A 277 1.28 -27.80 -12.01
C ASP A 277 1.28 -26.26 -12.11
N ASN A 278 0.08 -25.69 -12.10
CA ASN A 278 -0.12 -24.29 -12.44
C ASN A 278 -1.33 -23.68 -11.73
N GLU A 279 -1.30 -22.36 -11.62
CA GLU A 279 -2.37 -21.54 -11.08
C GLU A 279 -2.47 -20.23 -11.88
N PHE A 280 -3.70 -19.79 -12.14
CA PHE A 280 -4.02 -18.54 -12.80
C PHE A 280 -4.89 -17.70 -11.88
N TRP A 281 -4.39 -16.51 -11.52
CA TRP A 281 -5.01 -15.61 -10.57
C TRP A 281 -5.44 -14.31 -11.25
N VAL A 282 -6.67 -13.87 -10.99
CA VAL A 282 -7.24 -12.62 -11.54
C VAL A 282 -7.59 -11.66 -10.42
N PHE A 283 -7.20 -10.39 -10.57
CA PHE A 283 -7.46 -9.30 -9.63
C PHE A 283 -8.26 -8.16 -10.30
N GLY A 284 -9.38 -8.51 -10.93
CA GLY A 284 -10.21 -7.57 -11.69
C GLY A 284 -10.76 -6.42 -10.84
N HIS A 285 -11.02 -6.68 -9.56
CA HIS A 285 -11.39 -5.68 -8.54
C HIS A 285 -10.29 -4.64 -8.24
N ILE A 286 -9.02 -4.91 -8.57
CA ILE A 286 -7.91 -3.95 -8.40
C ILE A 286 -7.71 -3.17 -9.69
N ASP A 287 -7.37 -3.89 -10.77
CA ASP A 287 -7.28 -3.35 -12.11
C ASP A 287 -7.48 -4.50 -13.11
N ARG A 288 -8.13 -4.23 -14.23
CA ARG A 288 -8.35 -5.25 -15.27
C ARG A 288 -7.07 -5.91 -15.76
N SER A 289 -5.92 -5.22 -15.75
CA SER A 289 -4.63 -5.77 -16.21
C SER A 289 -3.93 -6.65 -15.17
N ALA A 290 -4.43 -6.72 -13.95
CA ALA A 290 -3.81 -7.44 -12.85
C ALA A 290 -4.18 -8.93 -12.89
N TRP A 291 -3.46 -9.71 -13.69
CA TRP A 291 -3.50 -11.17 -13.67
C TRP A 291 -2.10 -11.77 -13.60
N PHE A 292 -2.01 -12.97 -13.03
CA PHE A 292 -0.76 -13.71 -12.88
C PHE A 292 -0.97 -15.18 -13.22
N LEU A 293 -0.01 -15.73 -13.97
CA LEU A 293 0.09 -17.16 -14.22
C LEU A 293 1.31 -17.67 -13.48
N PHE A 294 1.16 -18.78 -12.76
CA PHE A 294 2.22 -19.42 -12.02
C PHE A 294 2.40 -20.85 -12.49
N VAL A 295 3.64 -21.32 -12.52
CA VAL A 295 3.98 -22.73 -12.75
C VAL A 295 4.92 -23.22 -11.65
N GLU A 296 4.74 -24.47 -11.25
CA GLU A 296 5.67 -25.15 -10.34
C GLU A 296 6.98 -25.48 -11.06
N ASP A 297 8.10 -25.11 -10.46
CA ASP A 297 9.44 -25.55 -10.84
C ASP A 297 10.19 -26.04 -9.59
N LYS A 298 10.47 -27.36 -9.54
CA LYS A 298 11.21 -28.02 -8.45
C LYS A 298 10.66 -27.76 -7.04
N GLY A 299 9.34 -27.77 -6.86
CA GLY A 299 8.70 -27.61 -5.56
C GLY A 299 8.42 -26.15 -5.14
N SER A 300 8.68 -25.18 -6.01
CA SER A 300 8.39 -23.76 -5.79
C SER A 300 7.66 -23.18 -7.00
N TYR A 301 6.68 -22.30 -6.79
CA TYR A 301 6.00 -21.63 -7.89
C TYR A 301 6.71 -20.34 -8.31
N ARG A 302 6.79 -20.13 -9.61
CA ARG A 302 7.25 -18.89 -10.22
C ARG A 302 6.20 -18.30 -11.15
N ILE A 303 6.21 -16.98 -11.31
CA ILE A 303 5.47 -16.30 -12.37
C ILE A 303 5.94 -16.85 -13.71
N ALA A 304 4.98 -17.03 -14.59
CA ALA A 304 5.12 -17.78 -15.82
C ALA A 304 4.39 -17.08 -16.97
N GLU A 305 4.83 -17.40 -18.18
CA GLU A 305 4.14 -17.02 -19.41
C GLU A 305 3.26 -18.16 -19.92
N THR A 306 2.39 -17.88 -20.88
CA THR A 306 1.50 -18.92 -21.44
C THR A 306 2.27 -20.07 -22.10
N GLU A 307 3.46 -19.82 -22.63
CA GLU A 307 4.33 -20.88 -23.16
C GLU A 307 4.88 -21.81 -22.08
N ASP A 308 4.99 -21.34 -20.84
CA ASP A 308 5.51 -22.17 -19.75
C ASP A 308 4.57 -23.32 -19.39
N LEU A 309 3.29 -23.21 -19.72
CA LEU A 309 2.30 -24.29 -19.62
C LEU A 309 2.50 -25.39 -20.66
N VAL A 310 3.27 -25.12 -21.72
CA VAL A 310 3.56 -26.11 -22.77
C VAL A 310 4.76 -26.96 -22.33
N PRO A 311 4.71 -28.30 -22.42
CA PRO A 311 5.85 -29.15 -22.11
C PRO A 311 7.10 -28.77 -22.92
N ASN A 312 8.28 -28.79 -22.30
CA ASN A 312 9.55 -28.42 -22.94
C ASN A 312 9.80 -29.19 -24.25
N GLN A 313 9.40 -30.46 -24.29
CA GLN A 313 9.51 -31.30 -25.46
C GLN A 313 8.61 -30.86 -26.61
N LEU A 314 7.68 -29.92 -26.41
CA LEU A 314 6.72 -29.38 -27.40
C LEU A 314 6.96 -27.91 -27.79
N ARG A 315 7.90 -27.20 -27.15
CA ARG A 315 8.18 -25.77 -27.41
C ARG A 315 9.00 -25.47 -28.67
N THR A 316 9.77 -26.44 -29.17
CA THR A 316 10.77 -26.21 -30.24
C THR A 316 10.70 -27.26 -31.36
N GLY A 317 11.64 -27.31 -32.32
CA GLY A 317 11.76 -28.44 -33.25
C GLY A 317 10.62 -28.56 -34.28
N PHE A 318 9.94 -27.45 -34.56
CA PHE A 318 8.99 -27.34 -35.67
C PHE A 318 9.76 -27.27 -36.97
N GLY A 319 9.64 -28.29 -37.81
CA GLY A 319 10.33 -28.38 -39.10
C GLY A 319 9.52 -29.18 -40.10
N PRO A 320 9.89 -29.16 -41.39
CA PRO A 320 9.10 -29.76 -42.47
C PRO A 320 9.02 -31.29 -42.40
N SER A 321 9.84 -31.91 -41.54
CA SER A 321 9.80 -33.35 -41.30
C SER A 321 8.43 -33.80 -40.75
N GLN A 322 8.08 -35.07 -40.97
CA GLN A 322 6.85 -35.64 -40.41
C GLN A 322 6.79 -35.49 -38.88
N ARG A 323 7.93 -35.69 -38.20
CA ARG A 323 8.04 -35.48 -36.74
C ARG A 323 7.77 -34.03 -36.33
N GLY A 324 8.31 -33.06 -37.08
CA GLY A 324 8.09 -31.63 -36.82
C GLY A 324 6.63 -31.20 -37.04
N ARG A 325 5.95 -31.76 -38.05
CA ARG A 325 4.51 -31.52 -38.29
C ARG A 325 3.62 -32.12 -37.21
N ILE A 326 3.88 -33.36 -36.77
CA ILE A 326 3.16 -33.98 -35.65
C ILE A 326 3.33 -33.13 -34.37
N LYS A 327 4.56 -32.69 -34.11
CA LYS A 327 4.87 -31.82 -32.97
C LYS A 327 4.09 -30.50 -33.01
N ALA A 328 4.07 -29.84 -34.16
CA ALA A 328 3.29 -28.61 -34.33
C ALA A 328 1.79 -28.84 -34.06
N GLY A 329 1.22 -29.95 -34.56
CA GLY A 329 -0.18 -30.28 -34.29
C GLY A 329 -0.49 -30.53 -32.80
N MET A 330 0.41 -31.19 -32.08
CA MET A 330 0.28 -31.38 -30.63
C MET A 330 0.36 -30.04 -29.88
N THR A 331 1.31 -29.18 -30.22
CA THR A 331 1.44 -27.86 -29.59
C THR A 331 0.21 -26.98 -29.87
N ILE A 332 -0.37 -27.03 -31.07
CA ILE A 332 -1.64 -26.35 -31.39
C ILE A 332 -2.77 -26.85 -30.49
N ALA A 333 -2.88 -28.16 -30.27
CA ALA A 333 -3.90 -28.73 -29.38
C ALA A 333 -3.73 -28.23 -27.94
N VAL A 334 -2.48 -28.19 -27.45
CA VAL A 334 -2.15 -27.68 -26.12
C VAL A 334 -2.50 -26.20 -25.99
N LEU A 335 -2.07 -25.35 -26.92
CA LEU A 335 -2.39 -23.93 -26.90
C LEU A 335 -3.90 -23.66 -27.00
N GLN A 336 -4.61 -24.40 -27.84
CA GLN A 336 -6.07 -24.30 -27.94
C GLN A 336 -6.70 -24.61 -26.57
N ASN A 337 -6.26 -25.66 -25.89
CA ASN A 337 -6.78 -26.04 -24.58
C ASN A 337 -6.47 -24.99 -23.50
N ILE A 338 -5.27 -24.41 -23.52
CA ILE A 338 -4.88 -23.32 -22.61
C ILE A 338 -5.78 -22.10 -22.84
N PHE A 339 -5.80 -21.55 -24.06
CA PHE A 339 -6.53 -20.32 -24.34
C PHE A 339 -8.05 -20.48 -24.24
N ARG A 340 -8.59 -21.68 -24.51
CA ARG A 340 -10.01 -21.98 -24.28
C ARG A 340 -10.42 -21.83 -22.82
N GLN A 341 -9.52 -22.18 -21.89
CA GLN A 341 -9.75 -22.06 -20.45
C GLN A 341 -9.50 -20.62 -19.95
N LEU A 342 -8.51 -19.91 -20.51
CA LEU A 342 -8.14 -18.56 -20.06
C LEU A 342 -8.99 -17.42 -20.69
N ALA A 343 -9.45 -17.57 -21.93
CA ALA A 343 -10.21 -16.53 -22.64
C ALA A 343 -11.52 -16.10 -21.96
N PRO A 344 -12.29 -16.98 -21.29
CA PRO A 344 -13.46 -16.55 -20.52
C PRO A 344 -13.11 -15.71 -19.30
N LEU A 345 -11.90 -15.85 -18.76
CA LEU A 345 -11.46 -15.21 -17.52
C LEU A 345 -10.83 -13.84 -17.78
N HIS A 346 -10.13 -13.70 -18.91
CA HIS A 346 -9.43 -12.46 -19.22
C HIS A 346 -9.37 -12.16 -20.73
N PRO A 347 -9.66 -10.91 -21.15
CA PRO A 347 -9.71 -10.52 -22.56
C PRO A 347 -8.39 -10.67 -23.32
N ASP A 348 -7.24 -10.64 -22.65
CA ASP A 348 -5.91 -10.79 -23.29
C ASP A 348 -5.71 -12.15 -23.99
N PHE A 349 -6.54 -13.15 -23.69
CA PHE A 349 -6.48 -14.48 -24.32
C PHE A 349 -7.54 -14.68 -25.41
N ALA A 350 -8.52 -13.78 -25.53
CA ALA A 350 -9.66 -13.97 -26.44
C ALA A 350 -9.24 -13.99 -27.92
N ILE A 351 -8.35 -13.08 -28.33
CA ILE A 351 -7.84 -13.02 -29.72
C ILE A 351 -7.00 -14.26 -30.02
N ARG A 352 -6.08 -14.64 -29.11
CA ARG A 352 -5.24 -15.83 -29.23
C ARG A 352 -6.06 -17.11 -29.34
N TYR A 353 -7.07 -17.25 -28.48
CA TYR A 353 -8.01 -18.36 -28.53
C TYR A 353 -8.68 -18.45 -29.90
N ALA A 354 -9.26 -17.34 -30.39
CA ALA A 354 -9.95 -17.33 -31.67
C ALA A 354 -9.02 -17.71 -32.84
N GLU A 355 -7.77 -17.25 -32.84
CA GLU A 355 -6.80 -17.60 -33.90
C GLU A 355 -6.41 -19.07 -33.88
N VAL A 356 -6.07 -19.61 -32.70
CA VAL A 356 -5.68 -21.01 -32.55
C VAL A 356 -6.86 -21.94 -32.82
N ASP A 357 -8.05 -21.62 -32.32
CA ASP A 357 -9.26 -22.40 -32.53
C ASP A 357 -9.67 -22.44 -34.02
N ASN A 358 -9.68 -21.29 -34.69
CA ASN A 358 -9.96 -21.20 -36.12
C ASN A 358 -8.96 -21.99 -36.98
N TYR A 359 -7.69 -22.04 -36.57
CA TYR A 359 -6.69 -22.86 -37.24
C TYR A 359 -6.91 -24.34 -36.96
N ALA A 360 -7.09 -24.72 -35.69
CA ALA A 360 -7.32 -26.09 -35.26
C ALA A 360 -8.54 -26.72 -35.96
N MET A 361 -9.64 -25.99 -36.12
CA MET A 361 -10.84 -26.47 -36.83
C MET A 361 -10.60 -26.86 -38.30
N ARG A 362 -9.54 -26.36 -38.94
CA ARG A 362 -9.16 -26.73 -40.32
C ARG A 362 -8.33 -28.02 -40.36
N MET A 363 -7.79 -28.45 -39.24
CA MET A 363 -6.95 -29.64 -39.14
C MET A 363 -7.80 -30.91 -39.03
N PRO A 364 -7.49 -31.99 -39.78
CA PRO A 364 -8.23 -33.25 -39.75
C PRO A 364 -8.29 -33.93 -38.36
N GLU A 365 -7.35 -33.61 -37.46
CA GLU A 365 -7.24 -34.16 -36.12
C GLU A 365 -8.30 -33.62 -35.15
N PHE A 366 -8.86 -32.43 -35.41
CA PHE A 366 -9.80 -31.73 -34.53
C PHE A 366 -11.27 -31.83 -35.02
N GLN A 367 -11.53 -32.60 -36.10
CA GLN A 367 -12.87 -32.71 -36.67
C GLN A 367 -13.80 -33.64 -35.85
N PRO A 368 -15.03 -33.20 -35.48
CA PRO A 368 -15.94 -33.91 -34.56
C PRO A 368 -16.28 -35.37 -34.95
N GLY A 369 -16.32 -35.69 -36.24
CA GLY A 369 -16.70 -37.02 -36.74
C GLY A 369 -15.63 -38.12 -36.62
N ARG A 370 -14.39 -37.78 -36.24
CA ARG A 370 -13.29 -38.74 -36.05
C ARG A 370 -13.07 -39.14 -34.58
N LEU A 371 -13.52 -38.33 -33.63
CA LEU A 371 -13.46 -38.64 -32.19
C LEU A 371 -14.46 -39.74 -31.80
N ALA A 372 -15.65 -39.75 -32.42
CA ALA A 372 -16.71 -40.73 -32.12
C ALA A 372 -16.49 -42.15 -32.68
N ASN A 373 -15.58 -42.34 -33.65
CA ASN A 373 -15.46 -43.58 -34.43
C ASN A 373 -14.26 -44.47 -34.06
N ARG A 374 -13.54 -44.16 -32.97
CA ARG A 374 -12.30 -44.88 -32.56
C ARG A 374 -12.48 -45.91 -31.44
N THR A 375 -13.68 -46.05 -30.87
CA THR A 375 -14.02 -47.15 -29.95
C THR A 375 -14.08 -48.53 -30.63
N SER A 376 -13.90 -48.58 -31.95
CA SER A 376 -13.83 -49.83 -32.72
C SER A 376 -12.45 -49.94 -33.36
N GLY A 377 -11.65 -50.92 -32.92
CA GLY A 377 -10.25 -51.10 -33.29
C GLY A 377 -9.99 -51.29 -34.79
N SER A 378 -9.88 -50.19 -35.53
CA SER A 378 -9.39 -50.19 -36.91
C SER A 378 -8.42 -49.02 -37.13
N LEU A 379 -7.18 -49.38 -37.46
CA LEU A 379 -6.13 -48.50 -37.95
C LEU A 379 -6.58 -47.90 -39.29
N ALA A 380 -7.17 -46.70 -39.25
CA ALA A 380 -7.38 -45.91 -40.46
C ALA A 380 -6.06 -45.26 -40.87
N ALA A 381 -5.50 -45.77 -41.97
CA ALA A 381 -4.33 -45.27 -42.65
C ALA A 381 -4.41 -43.74 -42.91
N ILE A 382 -3.27 -43.06 -42.76
CA ILE A 382 -3.06 -41.71 -43.28
C ILE A 382 -3.18 -41.81 -44.81
N PRO A 383 -4.15 -41.15 -45.48
CA PRO A 383 -4.19 -41.15 -46.94
C PRO A 383 -2.96 -40.38 -47.46
N GLY A 384 -2.06 -41.10 -48.13
CA GLY A 384 -1.01 -40.51 -48.93
C GLY A 384 -1.59 -39.91 -50.22
N GLY A 385 -1.12 -38.71 -50.55
CA GLY A 385 -1.20 -38.15 -51.89
C GLY A 385 -2.43 -37.29 -52.18
N VAL A 386 -2.34 -35.99 -51.92
CA VAL A 386 -2.99 -34.96 -52.75
C VAL A 386 -1.98 -33.82 -52.95
N THR A 387 -1.72 -33.54 -54.22
CA THR A 387 -0.93 -32.41 -54.73
C THR A 387 -1.74 -31.12 -54.60
N GLY A 388 -1.17 -30.11 -53.93
CA GLY A 388 -1.69 -28.74 -53.86
C GLY A 388 -1.93 -28.27 -52.43
N GLU A 389 -0.86 -28.02 -51.68
CA GLU A 389 -0.95 -27.39 -50.35
C GLU A 389 -1.62 -26.02 -50.50
N THR A 390 -2.87 -25.91 -50.05
CA THR A 390 -3.45 -24.59 -49.78
C THR A 390 -2.84 -24.06 -48.48
N GLN A 391 -2.74 -22.74 -48.32
CA GLN A 391 -2.17 -22.07 -47.12
C GLN A 391 -2.70 -22.58 -45.76
N ALA A 392 -3.79 -23.35 -45.74
CA ALA A 392 -4.37 -24.01 -44.57
C ALA A 392 -3.59 -25.23 -44.04
N GLU A 393 -2.48 -25.66 -44.67
CA GLU A 393 -1.80 -26.94 -44.37
C GLU A 393 -0.39 -26.83 -43.75
N GLN A 394 0.04 -25.65 -43.29
CA GLN A 394 1.39 -25.44 -42.73
C GLN A 394 1.40 -25.25 -41.19
N PRO A 395 1.19 -26.31 -40.39
CA PRO A 395 1.09 -26.21 -38.93
C PRO A 395 2.39 -25.72 -38.29
N THR A 396 3.53 -26.01 -38.93
CA THR A 396 4.85 -25.57 -38.46
C THR A 396 5.05 -24.07 -38.57
N ALA A 397 4.60 -23.44 -39.66
CA ALA A 397 4.70 -22.00 -39.85
C ALA A 397 3.72 -21.25 -38.93
N PHE A 398 2.49 -21.78 -38.80
CA PHE A 398 1.49 -21.25 -37.89
C PHE A 398 2.00 -21.26 -36.44
N ILE A 399 2.45 -22.41 -35.93
CA ILE A 399 2.87 -22.49 -34.53
C ILE A 399 4.11 -21.63 -34.25
N GLN A 400 5.07 -21.55 -35.18
CA GLN A 400 6.23 -20.67 -35.03
C GLN A 400 5.81 -19.20 -34.87
N THR A 401 4.84 -18.76 -35.70
CA THR A 401 4.29 -17.40 -35.62
C THR A 401 3.52 -17.20 -34.31
N MET A 402 2.69 -18.17 -33.94
CA MET A 402 1.85 -18.10 -32.75
C MET A 402 2.67 -18.06 -31.46
N MET A 403 3.76 -18.83 -31.37
CA MET A 403 4.64 -18.83 -30.18
C MET A 403 5.34 -17.48 -30.01
N VAL A 404 5.84 -16.87 -31.09
CA VAL A 404 6.45 -15.53 -31.04
C VAL A 404 5.40 -14.50 -30.63
N LYS A 405 4.22 -14.53 -31.25
CA LYS A 405 3.11 -13.63 -30.93
C LYS A 405 2.68 -13.75 -29.46
N SER A 406 2.56 -14.97 -28.94
CA SER A 406 2.13 -15.20 -27.55
C SER A 406 3.10 -14.60 -26.54
N ARG A 407 4.42 -14.72 -26.77
CA ARG A 407 5.44 -14.07 -25.93
C ARG A 407 5.31 -12.55 -25.97
N THR A 408 5.19 -11.96 -27.15
CA THR A 408 5.03 -10.51 -27.30
C THR A 408 3.77 -10.01 -26.60
N GLU A 409 2.65 -10.71 -26.72
CA GLU A 409 1.41 -10.32 -26.03
C GLU A 409 1.49 -10.51 -24.50
N ASP A 410 2.21 -11.53 -24.02
CA ASP A 410 2.47 -11.70 -22.58
C ASP A 410 3.38 -10.56 -22.05
N ASP A 411 4.45 -10.20 -22.77
CA ASP A 411 5.33 -9.06 -22.45
C ASP A 411 4.56 -7.72 -22.40
N GLU A 412 3.67 -7.49 -23.37
CA GLU A 412 2.80 -6.31 -23.39
C GLU A 412 1.80 -6.32 -22.22
N SER A 413 1.30 -7.49 -21.83
CA SER A 413 0.39 -7.64 -20.69
C SER A 413 1.10 -7.36 -19.36
N ILE A 414 2.35 -7.83 -19.21
CA ILE A 414 3.22 -7.52 -18.08
C ILE A 414 3.45 -6.01 -18.00
N SER A 415 3.79 -5.37 -19.13
CA SER A 415 4.03 -3.93 -19.21
C SER A 415 2.79 -3.12 -18.82
N ARG A 416 1.61 -3.49 -19.32
CA ARG A 416 0.34 -2.86 -18.92
C ARG A 416 0.07 -3.02 -17.43
N ARG A 417 0.28 -4.23 -16.89
CA ARG A 417 0.10 -4.49 -15.46
C ARG A 417 1.01 -3.62 -14.61
N GLU A 418 2.27 -3.44 -15.00
CA GLU A 418 3.20 -2.55 -14.29
C GLU A 418 2.85 -1.06 -14.41
N GLU A 419 2.18 -0.65 -15.49
CA GLU A 419 1.73 0.73 -15.71
C GLU A 419 0.45 1.07 -14.94
N TYR A 420 -0.56 0.19 -14.94
CA TYR A 420 -1.89 0.49 -14.44
C TYR A 420 -2.20 -0.12 -13.07
N ALA A 421 -1.70 -1.32 -12.76
CA ALA A 421 -1.98 -1.93 -11.47
C ALA A 421 -1.13 -1.26 -10.39
N PRO A 422 -1.70 -0.93 -9.22
CA PRO A 422 -0.92 -0.40 -8.11
C PRO A 422 0.14 -1.42 -7.68
N ARG A 423 1.20 -0.96 -7.02
CA ARG A 423 2.24 -1.87 -6.55
C ARG A 423 1.73 -2.79 -5.43
N VAL A 424 0.86 -2.26 -4.59
CA VAL A 424 0.27 -2.87 -3.40
C VAL A 424 -1.19 -2.42 -3.32
N TYR A 425 -2.06 -3.32 -2.87
CA TYR A 425 -3.48 -3.07 -2.65
C TYR A 425 -3.86 -3.44 -1.20
N THR A 426 -4.81 -2.70 -0.63
CA THR A 426 -5.36 -2.94 0.71
C THR A 426 -6.86 -3.12 0.65
N GLU A 427 -7.37 -4.04 1.46
CA GLU A 427 -8.80 -4.35 1.59
C GLU A 427 -9.43 -3.62 2.78
N ALA A 428 -8.66 -2.82 3.52
CA ALA A 428 -9.08 -2.16 4.77
C ALA A 428 -10.33 -1.25 4.63
N LEU A 429 -10.62 -0.77 3.41
CA LEU A 429 -11.77 0.09 3.11
C LEU A 429 -12.74 -0.54 2.08
N SER A 430 -12.60 -1.83 1.79
CA SER A 430 -13.41 -2.53 0.76
C SER A 430 -14.89 -2.70 1.14
N ASP A 431 -15.26 -2.47 2.40
CA ASP A 431 -16.62 -2.56 2.93
C ASP A 431 -17.48 -1.34 2.59
N ALA A 432 -16.91 -0.29 2.00
CA ALA A 432 -17.59 0.94 1.63
C ALA A 432 -17.18 1.41 0.22
N GLY A 433 -18.09 2.13 -0.46
CA GLY A 433 -17.76 2.80 -1.71
C GLY A 433 -16.79 3.99 -1.51
N GLU A 434 -16.17 4.45 -2.58
CA GLU A 434 -15.35 5.66 -2.54
C GLU A 434 -16.24 6.92 -2.46
N LEU A 435 -15.91 7.84 -1.55
CA LEU A 435 -16.55 9.15 -1.44
C LEU A 435 -15.62 10.23 -2.01
N ARG A 436 -16.09 11.01 -2.99
CA ARG A 436 -15.31 12.13 -3.52
C ARG A 436 -15.47 13.38 -2.67
N MET A 437 -14.36 13.83 -2.09
CA MET A 437 -14.30 14.98 -1.19
C MET A 437 -13.38 16.07 -1.73
N GLY A 438 -13.89 17.29 -1.83
CA GLY A 438 -13.07 18.50 -1.94
C GLY A 438 -12.63 18.96 -0.56
N TYR A 439 -11.36 19.30 -0.40
CA TYR A 439 -10.85 19.95 0.81
C TYR A 439 -9.72 20.95 0.52
N ARG A 440 -9.62 21.95 1.40
CA ARG A 440 -8.53 22.92 1.47
C ARG A 440 -8.11 23.11 2.91
N THR A 441 -6.80 23.22 3.13
CA THR A 441 -6.27 23.54 4.45
C THR A 441 -5.60 24.89 4.45
N VAL A 442 -5.82 25.64 5.52
CA VAL A 442 -5.26 26.98 5.69
C VAL A 442 -4.65 27.09 7.07
N ARG A 443 -3.35 27.41 7.13
CA ARG A 443 -2.64 27.69 8.37
C ARG A 443 -2.71 29.18 8.72
N TYR A 444 -2.95 29.47 10.00
CA TYR A 444 -2.98 30.79 10.60
C TYR A 444 -2.02 30.85 11.79
N LEU A 445 -1.36 31.99 11.98
CA LEU A 445 -0.46 32.20 13.12
C LEU A 445 -1.26 32.81 14.27
N GLU A 446 -1.24 32.13 15.42
CA GLU A 446 -1.90 32.59 16.63
C GLU A 446 -1.00 33.52 17.46
N PRO A 447 -1.56 34.37 18.33
CA PRO A 447 -0.79 35.30 19.16
C PRO A 447 0.21 34.63 20.12
N ASP A 448 0.01 33.35 20.45
CA ASP A 448 0.91 32.56 21.31
C ASP A 448 2.09 31.94 20.53
N GLY A 449 2.16 32.19 19.21
CA GLY A 449 3.19 31.66 18.31
C GLY A 449 2.86 30.26 17.78
N SER A 450 1.73 29.66 18.14
CA SER A 450 1.27 28.41 17.56
C SER A 450 0.62 28.63 16.19
N THR A 451 0.63 27.59 15.36
CA THR A 451 0.00 27.60 14.03
C THR A 451 -1.28 26.80 14.05
N ARG A 452 -2.42 27.49 13.98
CA ARG A 452 -3.73 26.86 13.84
C ARG A 452 -3.97 26.43 12.41
N THR A 453 -4.45 25.21 12.22
CA THR A 453 -4.82 24.70 10.88
C THR A 453 -6.34 24.58 10.78
N VAL A 454 -6.91 25.11 9.71
CA VAL A 454 -8.35 25.03 9.42
C VAL A 454 -8.55 24.21 8.15
N ILE A 455 -9.44 23.23 8.19
CA ILE A 455 -9.82 22.37 7.08
C ILE A 455 -11.21 22.81 6.60
N HIS A 456 -11.31 23.27 5.37
CA HIS A 456 -12.55 23.52 4.67
C HIS A 456 -12.86 22.33 3.78
N TRP A 457 -14.05 21.74 3.87
CA TRP A 457 -14.36 20.52 3.13
C TRP A 457 -15.83 20.43 2.71
N SER A 458 -16.07 19.73 1.61
CA SER A 458 -17.40 19.37 1.11
C SER A 458 -17.29 18.17 0.16
N PRO A 459 -18.27 17.26 0.13
CA PRO A 459 -18.41 16.32 -0.99
C PRO A 459 -18.58 17.07 -2.31
N GLU A 460 -18.17 16.45 -3.40
CA GLU A 460 -18.44 16.96 -4.76
C GLU A 460 -19.96 17.05 -5.03
N PRO A 461 -20.40 17.96 -5.93
CA PRO A 461 -21.81 18.04 -6.31
C PRO A 461 -22.38 16.69 -6.75
N GLY A 462 -23.57 16.35 -6.26
CA GLY A 462 -24.27 15.11 -6.62
C GLY A 462 -23.74 13.83 -5.96
N GLU A 463 -22.56 13.88 -5.34
CA GLU A 463 -21.83 12.72 -4.82
C GLU A 463 -22.62 11.96 -3.75
N LEU A 464 -23.32 12.64 -2.84
CA LEU A 464 -23.98 12.01 -1.69
C LEU A 464 -25.08 10.99 -2.03
N ARG A 465 -25.52 10.91 -3.29
CA ARG A 465 -26.57 9.97 -3.71
C ARG A 465 -26.01 8.55 -3.89
N PRO A 466 -26.61 7.52 -3.26
CA PRO A 466 -26.20 6.12 -3.43
C PRO A 466 -26.32 5.66 -4.89
N GLY A 467 -25.21 5.12 -5.40
CA GLY A 467 -25.12 4.44 -6.69
C GLY A 467 -25.58 2.98 -6.58
N ARG A 468 -25.22 2.15 -7.57
CA ARG A 468 -25.59 0.72 -7.56
C ARG A 468 -24.91 -0.04 -6.42
N GLY A 469 -23.62 0.25 -6.16
CA GLY A 469 -22.84 -0.42 -5.10
C GLY A 469 -23.39 -0.11 -3.71
N GLU A 470 -23.60 1.16 -3.39
CA GLU A 470 -24.10 1.55 -2.07
C GLU A 470 -25.53 1.04 -1.82
N ARG A 471 -26.39 1.00 -2.84
CA ARG A 471 -27.73 0.40 -2.71
C ARG A 471 -27.65 -1.08 -2.37
N ARG A 472 -26.69 -1.80 -2.94
CA ARG A 472 -26.45 -3.21 -2.60
C ARG A 472 -26.09 -3.37 -1.13
N ILE A 473 -25.21 -2.52 -0.59
CA ILE A 473 -24.85 -2.52 0.84
C ILE A 473 -26.09 -2.30 1.71
N LEU A 474 -26.93 -1.31 1.35
CA LEU A 474 -28.18 -1.03 2.06
C LEU A 474 -29.15 -2.22 2.00
N ASP A 475 -29.32 -2.83 0.82
CA ASP A 475 -30.19 -3.99 0.62
C ASP A 475 -29.72 -5.20 1.42
N GLU A 476 -28.41 -5.50 1.40
CA GLU A 476 -27.79 -6.61 2.15
C GLU A 476 -27.96 -6.43 3.66
N MET A 477 -27.97 -5.19 4.14
CA MET A 477 -28.19 -4.85 5.55
C MET A 477 -29.67 -4.61 5.91
N ALA A 478 -30.59 -4.85 4.96
CA ALA A 478 -32.03 -4.62 5.11
C ALA A 478 -32.35 -3.19 5.61
N TYR A 479 -31.65 -2.19 5.07
CA TYR A 479 -31.73 -0.80 5.47
C TYR A 479 -32.42 0.05 4.39
N GLU A 480 -33.55 0.67 4.71
CA GLU A 480 -34.24 1.56 3.78
C GLU A 480 -33.53 2.92 3.67
N ASP A 481 -33.26 3.33 2.43
CA ASP A 481 -32.68 4.66 2.15
C ASP A 481 -33.71 5.76 2.43
N SER A 482 -33.48 6.55 3.48
CA SER A 482 -34.34 7.67 3.85
C SER A 482 -34.02 8.97 3.10
N GLY A 483 -32.95 8.98 2.28
CA GLY A 483 -32.41 10.18 1.66
C GLY A 483 -31.65 11.09 2.62
N ARG A 484 -31.44 10.65 3.87
CA ARG A 484 -30.68 11.36 4.90
C ARG A 484 -29.35 10.68 5.16
N TYR A 485 -28.30 11.48 5.31
CA TYR A 485 -26.95 10.97 5.51
C TYR A 485 -26.24 11.72 6.62
N LEU A 486 -25.42 10.99 7.37
CA LEU A 486 -24.50 11.57 8.34
C LEU A 486 -23.10 11.50 7.77
N LEU A 487 -22.48 12.66 7.57
CA LEU A 487 -21.07 12.80 7.25
C LEU A 487 -20.30 12.94 8.56
N THR A 488 -19.26 12.12 8.73
CA THR A 488 -18.34 12.23 9.87
C THR A 488 -16.94 12.46 9.36
N LEU A 489 -16.31 13.57 9.74
CA LEU A 489 -14.87 13.78 9.57
C LEU A 489 -14.17 13.35 10.84
N THR A 490 -13.16 12.49 10.73
CA THR A 490 -12.14 12.28 11.75
C THR A 490 -10.80 12.79 11.24
N ALA A 491 -10.19 13.74 11.95
CA ALA A 491 -8.89 14.30 11.63
C ALA A 491 -7.92 14.03 12.78
N VAL A 492 -6.82 13.33 12.51
CA VAL A 492 -5.81 12.94 13.49
C VAL A 492 -4.54 13.72 13.24
N GLN A 493 -4.17 14.59 14.18
CA GLN A 493 -2.86 15.23 14.21
C GLN A 493 -1.84 14.24 14.73
N LYS A 494 -0.77 14.03 13.96
CA LYS A 494 0.32 13.10 14.27
C LYS A 494 1.66 13.85 14.37
N THR A 495 2.62 13.33 15.16
CA THR A 495 4.01 13.86 15.18
C THR A 495 4.69 13.66 13.83
N ALA A 496 5.90 14.20 13.66
CA ALA A 496 6.76 13.92 12.50
C ALA A 496 6.98 12.42 12.27
N GLU A 497 6.99 11.61 13.33
CA GLU A 497 7.13 10.15 13.32
C GLU A 497 5.78 9.40 13.25
N TYR A 498 4.70 10.10 12.87
CA TYR A 498 3.34 9.58 12.72
C TYR A 498 2.73 8.99 13.99
N LEU A 499 3.16 9.46 15.17
CA LEU A 499 2.49 9.12 16.43
C LEU A 499 1.26 9.99 16.63
N ASP A 500 0.12 9.38 16.93
CA ASP A 500 -1.12 10.10 17.22
C ASP A 500 -0.97 11.04 18.40
N ARG A 501 -1.46 12.27 18.25
CA ARG A 501 -1.47 13.29 19.31
C ARG A 501 -2.88 13.72 19.69
N VAL A 502 -3.63 14.20 18.71
CA VAL A 502 -4.96 14.78 18.91
C VAL A 502 -5.89 14.24 17.83
N VAL A 503 -7.06 13.75 18.24
CA VAL A 503 -8.12 13.31 17.34
C VAL A 503 -9.26 14.31 17.41
N HIS A 504 -9.64 14.86 16.28
CA HIS A 504 -10.79 15.73 16.13
C HIS A 504 -11.89 15.01 15.34
N THR A 505 -13.14 15.13 15.78
CA THR A 505 -14.28 14.49 15.11
C THR A 505 -15.43 15.47 14.95
N ASP A 506 -15.81 15.73 13.70
CA ASP A 506 -16.98 16.55 13.35
C ASP A 506 -18.05 15.71 12.67
N ARG A 507 -19.31 16.08 12.91
CA ARG A 507 -20.48 15.37 12.40
C ARG A 507 -21.45 16.35 11.75
N PHE A 508 -21.81 16.08 10.51
CA PHE A 508 -22.73 16.90 9.73
C PHE A 508 -23.89 16.05 9.20
N LEU A 509 -25.12 16.40 9.60
CA LEU A 509 -26.33 15.73 9.16
C LEU A 509 -26.88 16.42 7.90
N VAL A 510 -27.06 15.64 6.84
CA VAL A 510 -27.73 16.05 5.61
C VAL A 510 -29.15 15.49 5.65
N ASP A 511 -30.13 16.35 5.94
CA ASP A 511 -31.54 15.97 6.01
C ASP A 511 -32.25 16.04 4.64
N ASP A 512 -31.83 16.96 3.77
CA ASP A 512 -32.36 17.14 2.42
C ASP A 512 -31.19 17.23 1.43
N LEU A 513 -31.15 16.31 0.47
CA LEU A 513 -30.11 16.32 -0.55
C LEU A 513 -30.31 17.51 -1.52
N PRO A 514 -29.28 18.34 -1.75
CA PRO A 514 -29.33 19.42 -2.74
C PRO A 514 -29.47 18.84 -4.16
N ASN A 515 -29.78 19.66 -5.17
CA ASN A 515 -29.86 19.21 -6.56
C ASN A 515 -28.56 18.50 -7.00
N GLN A 516 -28.60 17.71 -8.09
CA GLN A 516 -27.42 16.94 -8.53
C GLN A 516 -26.20 17.83 -8.84
N ASP A 517 -26.42 19.07 -9.26
CA ASP A 517 -25.35 20.01 -9.63
C ASP A 517 -24.91 20.90 -8.47
N GLU A 518 -25.46 20.70 -7.27
CA GLU A 518 -25.20 21.52 -6.09
C GLU A 518 -24.44 20.72 -5.02
N ALA A 519 -23.40 21.33 -4.45
CA ALA A 519 -22.73 20.83 -3.25
C ALA A 519 -23.51 21.24 -1.98
N ILE A 520 -23.30 20.52 -0.88
CA ILE A 520 -23.76 20.99 0.43
C ILE A 520 -22.92 22.22 0.88
N PRO A 521 -23.40 23.01 1.85
CA PRO A 521 -22.58 24.09 2.41
C PRO A 521 -21.23 23.59 2.89
N VAL A 522 -20.17 24.34 2.60
CA VAL A 522 -18.81 23.99 3.00
C VAL A 522 -18.70 23.94 4.51
N GLN A 523 -18.19 22.83 5.01
CA GLN A 523 -17.95 22.60 6.42
C GLN A 523 -16.54 23.07 6.79
N GLN A 524 -16.37 23.44 8.05
CA GLN A 524 -15.09 23.90 8.59
C GLN A 524 -14.73 23.12 9.85
N THR A 525 -13.49 22.63 9.89
CA THR A 525 -12.92 21.91 11.01
C THR A 525 -11.61 22.58 11.43
N THR A 526 -11.48 22.95 12.70
CA THR A 526 -10.31 23.66 13.21
C THR A 526 -9.49 22.71 14.08
N LEU A 527 -8.23 22.50 13.72
CA LEU A 527 -7.29 21.70 14.49
C LEU A 527 -6.59 22.54 15.56
N LEU A 528 -6.04 21.88 16.58
CA LEU A 528 -5.27 22.54 17.63
C LEU A 528 -3.98 23.16 17.04
N GLY A 529 -3.60 24.33 17.55
CA GLY A 529 -2.37 25.01 17.15
C GLY A 529 -1.10 24.22 17.51
N ASP A 530 -0.10 24.22 16.63
CA ASP A 530 1.19 23.56 16.86
C ASP A 530 2.40 24.47 16.60
N THR A 531 3.53 24.17 17.22
CA THR A 531 4.81 24.89 17.08
C THR A 531 5.91 24.03 16.47
N THR A 532 5.59 22.77 16.15
CA THR A 532 6.49 21.78 15.56
C THR A 532 5.93 21.27 14.24
N LEU A 533 6.73 20.55 13.47
CA LEU A 533 6.24 19.86 12.27
C LEU A 533 5.29 18.73 12.68
N PHE A 534 4.14 18.65 12.02
CA PHE A 534 3.14 17.62 12.27
C PHE A 534 2.56 17.09 10.96
N ASN A 535 1.90 15.94 11.05
CA ASN A 535 1.12 15.35 9.96
C ASN A 535 -0.37 15.39 10.32
N VAL A 536 -1.26 15.33 9.34
CA VAL A 536 -2.70 15.19 9.56
C VAL A 536 -3.24 14.08 8.68
N ALA A 537 -3.83 13.05 9.29
CA ALA A 537 -4.60 12.04 8.58
C ALA A 537 -6.10 12.33 8.74
N MET A 538 -6.85 12.26 7.65
CA MET A 538 -8.27 12.61 7.59
C MET A 538 -9.08 11.46 7.00
N GLN A 539 -10.24 11.20 7.58
CA GLN A 539 -11.22 10.26 7.06
C GLN A 539 -12.61 10.88 7.11
N TRP A 540 -13.31 10.87 5.98
CA TRP A 540 -14.73 11.18 5.89
C TRP A 540 -15.52 9.90 5.67
N ASP A 541 -16.45 9.61 6.55
CA ASP A 541 -17.41 8.52 6.37
C ASP A 541 -18.79 9.08 6.03
N GLN A 542 -19.46 8.45 5.07
CA GLN A 542 -20.89 8.64 4.82
C GLN A 542 -21.69 7.47 5.41
N TYR A 543 -22.59 7.78 6.33
CA TYR A 543 -23.52 6.81 6.89
C TYR A 543 -24.94 7.09 6.44
N ALA A 544 -25.69 6.06 6.07
CA ALA A 544 -27.13 6.16 5.89
C ALA A 544 -27.80 6.44 7.24
N MET A 545 -28.82 7.29 7.25
CA MET A 545 -29.60 7.61 8.44
C MET A 545 -31.02 7.09 8.32
N GLY A 546 -31.59 6.68 9.45
CA GLY A 546 -32.95 6.15 9.48
C GLY A 546 -33.97 7.29 9.50
N ALA A 547 -35.26 6.95 9.44
CA ALA A 547 -36.33 7.93 9.63
C ALA A 547 -36.20 8.72 10.96
N SER A 548 -35.61 8.10 11.98
CA SER A 548 -35.21 8.76 13.24
C SER A 548 -33.77 9.28 13.15
N ARG A 549 -33.57 10.57 13.47
CA ARG A 549 -32.25 11.26 13.49
C ARG A 549 -31.22 10.67 14.47
N THR A 550 -31.63 9.75 15.34
CA THR A 550 -30.75 9.20 16.40
C THR A 550 -30.11 7.87 16.03
N ARG A 551 -30.60 7.18 14.99
CA ARG A 551 -30.08 5.86 14.60
C ARG A 551 -29.16 5.99 13.39
N LYS A 552 -27.85 5.85 13.67
CA LYS A 552 -26.80 5.68 12.65
C LYS A 552 -27.02 4.34 11.95
N GLY A 553 -27.15 4.37 10.64
CA GLY A 553 -27.19 3.19 9.78
C GLY A 553 -25.80 2.76 9.32
N PRO A 554 -25.72 1.91 8.29
CA PRO A 554 -24.45 1.42 7.78
C PRO A 554 -23.60 2.52 7.14
N ARG A 555 -22.28 2.32 7.17
CA ARG A 555 -21.34 3.09 6.35
C ARG A 555 -21.55 2.65 4.90
N ILE A 556 -21.71 3.61 4.01
CA ILE A 556 -21.90 3.33 2.59
C ILE A 556 -20.75 3.84 1.75
N ARG A 557 -20.07 4.91 2.19
CA ARG A 557 -18.87 5.43 1.52
C ARG A 557 -17.84 5.97 2.49
N VAL A 558 -16.60 6.04 2.02
CA VAL A 558 -15.44 6.55 2.75
C VAL A 558 -14.51 7.34 1.83
N ALA A 559 -13.94 8.41 2.34
CA ALA A 559 -12.83 9.14 1.74
C ALA A 559 -11.71 9.26 2.75
N THR A 560 -10.46 9.22 2.30
CA THR A 560 -9.30 9.45 3.15
C THR A 560 -8.34 10.42 2.49
N ALA A 561 -7.68 11.24 3.28
CA ALA A 561 -6.62 12.12 2.81
C ALA A 561 -5.55 12.30 3.87
N GLN A 562 -4.33 12.58 3.45
CA GLN A 562 -3.19 12.73 4.34
C GLN A 562 -2.37 13.96 3.96
N LEU A 563 -2.00 14.75 4.96
CA LEU A 563 -1.17 15.93 4.84
C LEU A 563 0.12 15.68 5.60
N ASP A 564 1.19 15.48 4.86
CA ASP A 564 2.49 15.15 5.42
C ASP A 564 3.37 16.38 5.58
N SER A 565 4.16 16.38 6.65
CA SER A 565 5.23 17.34 6.91
C SER A 565 4.76 18.80 6.91
N LEU A 566 3.63 19.11 7.55
CA LEU A 566 3.14 20.48 7.69
C LEU A 566 4.03 21.25 8.66
N PRO A 567 4.82 22.26 8.20
CA PRO A 567 5.59 23.08 9.12
C PRO A 567 4.67 24.09 9.81
N PRO A 568 5.01 24.56 11.02
CA PRO A 568 4.37 25.74 11.59
C PRO A 568 4.73 26.99 10.77
N LEU A 569 3.88 28.02 10.80
CA LEU A 569 4.21 29.35 10.33
C LEU A 569 5.28 29.99 11.24
N ASN A 570 6.09 30.90 10.69
CA ASN A 570 7.16 31.54 11.44
C ASN A 570 6.62 32.49 12.51
N ALA A 571 6.84 32.14 13.76
CA ALA A 571 6.41 32.93 14.91
C ALA A 571 7.39 34.06 15.29
N ASP A 572 8.57 34.15 14.66
CA ASP A 572 9.56 35.19 14.94
C ASP A 572 9.04 36.57 14.48
N PRO A 573 8.79 37.53 15.39
CA PRO A 573 8.30 38.86 15.02
C PRO A 573 9.29 39.70 14.19
N GLY A 574 10.54 39.24 14.04
CA GLY A 574 11.53 39.86 13.17
C GLY A 574 11.46 39.41 11.70
N VAL A 575 10.66 38.39 11.39
CA VAL A 575 10.54 37.81 10.04
C VAL A 575 9.14 38.01 9.50
N LEU A 576 9.01 38.61 8.31
CA LEU A 576 7.72 38.75 7.63
C LEU A 576 7.12 37.36 7.37
N GLU A 577 5.84 37.18 7.70
CA GLU A 577 5.13 35.92 7.51
C GLU A 577 3.71 36.16 6.98
N MET A 578 3.10 35.15 6.35
CA MET A 578 1.71 35.19 5.90
C MET A 578 1.01 33.85 6.09
N SER A 579 -0.32 33.88 6.21
CA SER A 579 -1.15 32.67 6.22
C SER A 579 -1.07 31.95 4.88
N ASP A 580 -1.54 30.71 4.84
CA ASP A 580 -1.87 30.11 3.54
C ASP A 580 -3.03 30.88 2.88
N LEU A 581 -3.19 30.70 1.57
CA LEU A 581 -4.23 31.35 0.78
C LEU A 581 -5.55 30.59 0.95
N LEU A 582 -6.59 31.27 1.43
CA LEU A 582 -7.95 30.73 1.46
C LEU A 582 -8.67 31.10 0.16
N PRO A 583 -8.92 30.13 -0.75
CA PRO A 583 -9.75 30.40 -1.90
C PRO A 583 -11.21 30.54 -1.48
N MET A 584 -11.85 31.55 -2.04
CA MET A 584 -13.26 31.81 -1.86
C MET A 584 -13.91 32.06 -3.21
N THR A 585 -15.12 31.58 -3.39
CA THR A 585 -15.87 31.81 -4.62
C THR A 585 -17.28 32.33 -4.34
N ALA A 586 -17.81 33.04 -5.33
CA ALA A 586 -19.22 33.35 -5.44
C ALA A 586 -19.63 33.24 -6.91
N LEU A 587 -20.94 33.12 -7.16
CA LEU A 587 -21.47 33.28 -8.52
C LEU A 587 -21.10 34.67 -9.04
N LEU A 588 -20.84 34.76 -10.35
CA LEU A 588 -20.56 36.02 -11.04
C LEU A 588 -21.57 37.13 -10.67
N ALA A 589 -21.14 38.04 -9.81
CA ALA A 589 -21.92 39.20 -9.41
C ALA A 589 -21.76 40.31 -10.46
N SER A 590 -22.83 41.06 -10.71
CA SER A 590 -22.81 42.22 -11.63
C SER A 590 -22.03 43.42 -11.07
N SER A 591 -21.72 43.41 -9.77
CA SER A 591 -20.97 44.44 -9.05
C SER A 591 -20.11 43.81 -7.95
N PRO A 592 -18.90 44.32 -7.67
CA PRO A 592 -18.07 43.87 -6.55
C PRO A 592 -18.73 44.01 -5.17
N ALA A 593 -19.70 44.94 -5.03
CA ALA A 593 -20.43 45.13 -3.78
C ALA A 593 -21.43 43.98 -3.47
N ASP A 594 -21.80 43.20 -4.48
CA ASP A 594 -22.72 42.06 -4.36
C ASP A 594 -21.99 40.71 -4.23
N PHE A 595 -20.65 40.74 -4.19
CA PHE A 595 -19.82 39.57 -4.02
C PHE A 595 -19.88 39.08 -2.57
N VAL A 596 -20.52 37.94 -2.33
CA VAL A 596 -20.56 37.26 -1.02
C VAL A 596 -19.71 35.99 -1.12
N PRO A 597 -18.40 36.08 -0.88
CA PRO A 597 -17.50 34.95 -1.03
C PRO A 597 -17.75 33.88 0.03
N THR A 598 -17.71 32.62 -0.39
CA THR A 598 -17.70 31.46 0.50
C THR A 598 -16.43 30.64 0.26
N PRO A 599 -15.84 30.01 1.30
CA PRO A 599 -14.66 29.17 1.11
C PRO A 599 -14.88 28.11 0.03
N TYR A 600 -13.86 27.86 -0.80
CA TYR A 600 -13.97 26.96 -1.94
C TYR A 600 -12.96 25.78 -1.84
N PRO A 601 -13.42 24.59 -1.42
CA PRO A 601 -12.52 23.49 -1.10
C PRO A 601 -12.05 22.67 -2.32
N PHE A 602 -12.57 22.93 -3.52
CA PHE A 602 -12.36 22.07 -4.68
C PHE A 602 -11.12 22.46 -5.49
N GLY A 603 -10.53 21.46 -6.18
CA GLY A 603 -9.37 21.65 -7.05
C GLY A 603 -9.69 22.16 -8.45
N THR A 604 -10.95 22.10 -8.85
CA THR A 604 -11.41 22.50 -10.18
C THR A 604 -12.21 23.78 -10.08
N LEU A 605 -12.03 24.73 -11.00
CA LEU A 605 -12.83 25.95 -11.12
C LEU A 605 -13.62 25.95 -12.42
N THR A 606 -14.81 26.56 -12.39
CA THR A 606 -15.58 26.88 -13.60
C THR A 606 -15.57 28.38 -13.84
N ARG A 607 -15.70 28.79 -15.11
CA ARG A 607 -15.71 30.21 -15.53
C ARG A 607 -16.88 31.03 -14.97
N GLU A 608 -17.88 30.35 -14.44
CA GLU A 608 -19.10 30.96 -13.88
C GLU A 608 -18.86 31.51 -12.46
N LEU A 609 -17.74 31.13 -11.84
CA LEU A 609 -17.35 31.54 -10.51
C LEU A 609 -16.39 32.73 -10.57
N GLN A 610 -16.60 33.71 -9.68
CA GLN A 610 -15.58 34.69 -9.33
C GLN A 610 -14.71 34.12 -8.23
N LEU A 611 -13.39 34.17 -8.41
CA LEU A 611 -12.40 33.70 -7.44
C LEU A 611 -11.83 34.87 -6.65
N ALA A 612 -11.84 34.76 -5.33
CA ALA A 612 -11.08 35.61 -4.43
C ALA A 612 -10.11 34.77 -3.59
N LEU A 613 -8.97 35.33 -3.24
CA LEU A 613 -8.01 34.73 -2.31
C LEU A 613 -7.91 35.61 -1.07
N SER A 614 -8.25 35.06 0.10
CA SER A 614 -8.14 35.74 1.38
C SER A 614 -6.96 35.20 2.19
N PHE A 615 -6.22 36.09 2.85
CA PHE A 615 -5.05 35.72 3.65
C PHE A 615 -4.74 36.78 4.71
N GLU A 616 -3.96 36.39 5.71
CA GLU A 616 -3.45 37.27 6.76
C GLU A 616 -1.95 37.51 6.57
N VAL A 617 -1.49 38.73 6.81
CA VAL A 617 -0.08 39.13 6.83
C VAL A 617 0.32 39.42 8.27
N TYR A 618 1.46 38.92 8.71
CA TYR A 618 1.96 39.05 10.08
C TYR A 618 3.31 39.76 10.13
N HIS A 619 3.65 40.25 11.32
CA HIS A 619 4.98 40.80 11.66
C HIS A 619 5.45 41.99 10.81
N LEU A 620 4.53 42.75 10.22
CA LEU A 620 4.86 43.96 9.45
C LEU A 620 5.67 44.95 10.29
N ALA A 621 6.70 45.56 9.70
CA ALA A 621 7.52 46.57 10.35
C ALA A 621 6.85 47.96 10.37
N PHE A 622 7.02 48.69 11.46
CA PHE A 622 6.62 50.09 11.55
C PHE A 622 7.71 50.99 10.97
N GLY A 623 7.31 51.90 10.09
CA GLY A 623 8.16 53.00 9.62
C GLY A 623 8.37 54.06 10.70
N ALA A 624 9.13 55.10 10.36
CA ALA A 624 9.43 56.21 11.28
C ALA A 624 8.20 57.02 11.72
N ASP A 625 7.05 56.83 11.08
CA ASP A 625 5.76 57.45 11.36
C ASP A 625 4.76 56.51 12.05
N ASP A 626 5.23 55.41 12.63
CA ASP A 626 4.42 54.39 13.31
C ASP A 626 3.32 53.76 12.41
N GLN A 627 3.54 53.76 11.08
CA GLN A 627 2.66 53.11 10.10
C GLN A 627 3.38 51.94 9.42
N THR A 628 2.62 50.89 9.10
CA THR A 628 3.08 49.79 8.25
C THR A 628 2.84 50.13 6.78
N ARG A 629 3.75 49.71 5.90
CA ARG A 629 3.63 49.87 4.44
C ARG A 629 4.07 48.58 3.77
N TYR A 630 3.23 48.04 2.92
CA TYR A 630 3.54 46.81 2.19
C TYR A 630 2.87 46.81 0.82
N THR A 631 3.50 46.08 -0.09
CA THR A 631 3.01 45.84 -1.44
C THR A 631 2.53 44.40 -1.55
N VAL A 632 1.31 44.21 -2.03
CA VAL A 632 0.79 42.90 -2.43
C VAL A 632 0.86 42.82 -3.94
N SER A 633 1.53 41.80 -4.47
CA SER A 633 1.52 41.45 -5.89
C SER A 633 1.02 40.04 -6.08
N PHE A 634 0.32 39.79 -7.18
CA PHE A 634 -0.04 38.44 -7.56
C PHE A 634 0.18 38.21 -9.05
N ASP A 635 0.64 37.01 -9.35
CA ASP A 635 0.91 36.53 -10.69
C ASP A 635 0.03 35.30 -10.93
N VAL A 636 -0.65 35.28 -12.06
CA VAL A 636 -1.45 34.12 -12.46
C VAL A 636 -0.88 33.56 -13.76
N ALA A 637 -0.48 32.30 -13.76
CA ALA A 637 0.18 31.62 -14.88
C ALA A 637 -0.62 30.40 -15.36
N ARG A 638 -0.46 30.07 -16.66
CA ARG A 638 -1.03 28.86 -17.28
C ARG A 638 0.06 27.84 -17.60
N ASN A 639 -0.23 26.58 -17.34
CA ASN A 639 0.55 25.46 -17.84
C ASN A 639 -0.27 24.68 -18.89
N ASP A 640 0.08 24.83 -20.17
CA ASP A 640 -0.58 24.08 -21.25
C ASP A 640 0.07 22.70 -21.40
N SER A 641 -0.61 21.67 -20.89
CA SER A 641 -0.18 20.27 -20.95
C SER A 641 -0.19 19.66 -22.36
N ARG A 642 -0.40 20.45 -23.43
CA ARG A 642 -0.25 20.01 -24.83
C ARG A 642 1.18 20.26 -25.34
N GLY A 643 2.16 19.57 -24.76
CA GLY A 643 3.56 19.66 -25.20
C GLY A 643 4.27 18.30 -25.18
N GLY A 644 4.15 17.51 -26.24
CA GLY A 644 4.96 16.30 -26.42
C GLY A 644 6.45 16.62 -26.53
N PHE A 645 7.28 15.91 -25.75
CA PHE A 645 8.74 15.66 -25.75
C PHE A 645 9.79 16.62 -26.37
N LEU A 646 9.45 17.82 -26.87
CA LEU A 646 10.39 18.75 -27.51
C LEU A 646 10.18 20.25 -27.15
N SER A 647 9.38 20.60 -26.15
CA SER A 647 9.21 22.00 -25.73
C SER A 647 10.14 22.40 -24.57
N LEU A 648 11.36 22.84 -24.91
CA LEU A 648 12.27 23.55 -24.01
C LEU A 648 12.10 25.07 -24.20
N ARG A 649 10.94 25.60 -23.78
CA ARG A 649 10.63 27.02 -23.42
C ARG A 649 9.15 27.31 -23.68
N GLY A 650 8.42 27.71 -22.64
CA GLY A 650 7.10 28.33 -22.81
C GLY A 650 6.27 28.41 -21.51
N ARG A 651 6.71 29.21 -20.52
CA ARG A 651 5.78 29.82 -19.55
C ARG A 651 5.18 31.03 -20.27
N ASP A 652 4.24 30.80 -21.19
CA ASP A 652 3.71 31.85 -22.06
C ASP A 652 2.29 32.23 -21.61
N GLN A 653 2.17 33.47 -21.13
CA GLN A 653 0.98 34.20 -20.63
C GLN A 653 0.71 34.08 -19.13
N GLY A 654 1.03 35.16 -18.41
CA GLY A 654 0.52 35.40 -17.07
C GLY A 654 0.09 36.85 -16.89
N THR A 655 -0.96 37.07 -16.12
CA THR A 655 -1.40 38.41 -15.71
C THR A 655 -0.83 38.70 -14.34
N SER A 656 -0.14 39.84 -14.21
CA SER A 656 0.45 40.32 -12.97
C SER A 656 -0.25 41.60 -12.54
N SER A 657 -0.59 41.71 -11.26
CA SER A 657 -1.17 42.93 -10.68
C SER A 657 -0.56 43.19 -9.31
N SER A 658 -0.51 44.46 -8.91
CA SER A 658 -0.03 44.84 -7.58
C SER A 658 -0.75 46.07 -7.05
N PHE A 659 -0.83 46.17 -5.73
CA PHE A 659 -1.31 47.36 -5.03
C PHE A 659 -0.52 47.56 -3.73
N GLN A 660 -0.46 48.81 -3.28
CA GLN A 660 0.17 49.18 -2.03
C GLN A 660 -0.88 49.42 -0.95
N SER A 661 -0.58 48.99 0.26
CA SER A 661 -1.42 49.16 1.44
C SER A 661 -0.64 49.80 2.57
N THR A 662 -1.35 50.56 3.41
CA THR A 662 -0.79 51.25 4.57
C THR A 662 -1.69 51.01 5.78
N GLY A 663 -1.10 50.66 6.92
CA GLY A 663 -1.84 50.30 8.13
C GLY A 663 -1.24 50.83 9.42
N THR A 664 -1.94 50.56 10.53
CA THR A 664 -1.54 50.92 11.90
C THR A 664 -1.32 49.69 12.79
N SER A 665 -1.33 48.50 12.19
CA SER A 665 -1.18 47.21 12.85
C SER A 665 -0.07 46.42 12.18
N ARG A 666 0.64 45.60 12.97
CA ARG A 666 1.63 44.62 12.47
C ARG A 666 1.00 43.41 11.77
N LYS A 667 -0.32 43.27 11.91
CA LYS A 667 -1.16 42.27 11.24
C LYS A 667 -2.13 42.96 10.28
N ALA A 668 -2.29 42.41 9.09
CA ALA A 668 -3.30 42.83 8.10
C ALA A 668 -4.08 41.63 7.57
N ASN A 669 -5.33 41.86 7.16
CA ASN A 669 -6.16 40.86 6.49
C ASN A 669 -6.44 41.36 5.08
N GLU A 670 -6.10 40.55 4.09
CA GLU A 670 -6.20 40.90 2.68
C GLU A 670 -7.15 39.97 1.94
N MET A 671 -7.74 40.51 0.88
CA MET A 671 -8.53 39.76 -0.08
C MET A 671 -8.26 40.31 -1.48
N ILE A 672 -7.80 39.44 -2.38
CA ILE A 672 -7.59 39.79 -3.78
C ILE A 672 -8.62 39.11 -4.66
N LEU A 673 -9.20 39.85 -5.60
CA LEU A 673 -10.13 39.32 -6.58
C LEU A 673 -9.37 38.95 -7.86
N ILE A 674 -9.55 37.73 -8.32
CA ILE A 674 -8.95 37.20 -9.55
C ILE A 674 -10.03 37.21 -10.64
N ASP A 675 -9.83 38.03 -11.66
CA ASP A 675 -10.72 38.05 -12.82
C ASP A 675 -10.42 36.87 -13.74
N LEU A 676 -11.26 35.84 -13.68
CA LEU A 676 -11.19 34.64 -14.52
C LEU A 676 -11.91 34.82 -15.88
N GLN A 677 -12.65 35.91 -16.11
CA GLN A 677 -13.44 36.07 -17.34
C GLN A 677 -12.59 36.35 -18.58
N SER A 678 -11.44 36.98 -18.39
CA SER A 678 -10.47 37.26 -19.45
C SER A 678 -9.69 36.02 -19.93
N TRP A 679 -9.97 34.85 -19.36
CA TRP A 679 -9.19 33.62 -19.56
C TRP A 679 -9.87 32.71 -20.59
N GLU A 680 -9.19 32.37 -21.70
CA GLU A 680 -9.69 31.46 -22.75
C GLU A 680 -8.97 30.09 -22.72
N GLY A 681 -9.74 28.99 -22.81
CA GLY A 681 -9.25 27.60 -22.72
C GLY A 681 -9.45 26.90 -21.36
N SER A 682 -9.17 25.60 -21.34
CA SER A 682 -9.02 24.78 -20.13
C SER A 682 -7.54 24.52 -19.85
N GLY A 683 -7.18 24.27 -18.60
CA GLY A 683 -5.79 24.03 -18.21
C GLY A 683 -5.52 24.25 -16.72
N GLU A 684 -4.27 24.03 -16.33
CA GLU A 684 -3.79 24.28 -14.98
C GLU A 684 -3.52 25.78 -14.79
N LEU A 685 -4.04 26.32 -13.68
CA LEU A 685 -3.99 27.71 -13.26
C LEU A 685 -3.17 27.80 -11.98
N ASP A 686 -1.98 28.39 -12.07
CA ASP A 686 -1.10 28.64 -10.92
C ASP A 686 -1.21 30.11 -10.51
N ILE A 687 -1.56 30.37 -9.26
CA ILE A 687 -1.63 31.72 -8.69
C ILE A 687 -0.56 31.85 -7.62
N THR A 688 0.37 32.78 -7.82
CA THR A 688 1.42 33.14 -6.87
C THR A 688 1.09 34.49 -6.25
N VAL A 689 0.97 34.57 -4.92
CA VAL A 689 0.78 35.82 -4.18
C VAL A 689 2.06 36.14 -3.42
N THR A 690 2.59 37.34 -3.61
CA THR A 690 3.77 37.85 -2.91
C THR A 690 3.42 39.10 -2.12
N VAL A 691 3.83 39.12 -0.85
CA VAL A 691 3.74 40.27 0.03
C VAL A 691 5.15 40.78 0.31
N THR A 692 5.40 42.06 0.04
CA THR A 692 6.67 42.74 0.36
C THR A 692 6.41 43.81 1.41
N ASP A 693 7.08 43.74 2.55
CA ASP A 693 7.09 44.81 3.54
C ASP A 693 8.05 45.92 3.05
N ASP A 694 7.50 47.07 2.70
CA ASP A 694 8.25 48.17 2.10
C ASP A 694 9.17 48.87 3.14
N VAL A 695 8.96 48.62 4.43
CA VAL A 695 9.78 49.18 5.52
C VAL A 695 10.99 48.28 5.79
N SER A 696 10.78 46.98 5.97
CA SER A 696 11.87 46.04 6.26
C SER A 696 12.58 45.51 5.01
N GLY A 697 11.94 45.61 3.84
CA GLY A 697 12.42 45.05 2.58
C GLY A 697 12.25 43.52 2.47
N GLN A 698 11.63 42.89 3.46
CA GLN A 698 11.37 41.45 3.44
C GLN A 698 10.20 41.13 2.49
N ALA A 699 10.24 39.95 1.87
CA ALA A 699 9.17 39.47 1.01
C ALA A 699 8.85 38.01 1.31
N ILE A 700 7.58 37.65 1.15
CA ILE A 700 7.10 36.28 1.32
C ILE A 700 6.08 35.93 0.24
N THR A 701 6.07 34.65 -0.15
CA THR A 701 5.24 34.15 -1.24
C THR A 701 4.41 32.94 -0.81
N ARG A 702 3.22 32.81 -1.39
CA ARG A 702 2.36 31.62 -1.34
C ARG A 702 1.79 31.32 -2.71
N ASP A 703 1.66 30.04 -3.01
CA ASP A 703 1.15 29.54 -4.28
C ASP A 703 -0.14 28.74 -4.07
N ILE A 704 -1.03 28.78 -5.05
CA ILE A 704 -2.23 27.93 -5.10
C ILE A 704 -2.56 27.56 -6.54
N THR A 705 -2.95 26.31 -6.76
CA THR A 705 -3.21 25.76 -8.09
C THR A 705 -4.65 25.26 -8.24
N PHE A 706 -5.21 25.43 -9.43
CA PHE A 706 -6.53 24.93 -9.83
C PHE A 706 -6.52 24.35 -11.24
N GLU A 707 -7.41 23.39 -11.51
CA GLU A 707 -7.80 23.03 -12.89
C GLU A 707 -8.96 23.91 -13.35
N LEU A 708 -8.81 24.68 -14.41
CA LEU A 708 -9.90 25.44 -15.02
C LEU A 708 -10.61 24.57 -16.09
N ARG A 709 -11.92 24.36 -15.92
CA ARG A 709 -12.76 23.61 -16.87
C ARG A 709 -13.71 24.50 -17.68
#